data_AF-A0A7X7NUA2-F1
#
_entry.id   AF-A0A7X7NUA2-F1
#
_cell.length_a   1.000
_cell.length_b   1.000
_cell.length_c   1.000
_cell.angle_alpha   90.00
_cell.angle_beta   90.00
_cell.angle_gamma   90.00
#
_symmetry.space_group_name_H-M   'P 1'
#
loop_
_entity.id
_entity.type
_entity.pdbx_description
1 polymer ?
#
loop_
_entity_poly.entity_id
_entity_poly.type
_entity_poly.pdbx_seq_one_letter_code
_entity_poly.pdbx_strand_id
1 'polypeptide(L)'
;MKLLLFLAAQPSATENLIYYIAAGVLTVAVLIGIAMMSKVETSVKGNLLGAISMLLAIVLTLWYFNIFTVIELWIAMLVGLAIGITAAMRVKMIQMPQMVGLLNGLGGGASMLAGILTLIAADPFETSFSLITAGLAIFVGSLTLTGSLVAAGKLHKVLPQRPIVLKGHPLWTALSLILSLVTVVLLAVPYILMVPILKTLLILLSALLSGAFGIIFAIRVGGADMPITISLLNSLSGVAGAIAGMAIADPLLVAVGGVVGASGLLLTQIMCRAMNRKLLDILLGKTSAQGKPKAKKETVKVIEETAVETVQSPEMSCGCWLRDAERVIIVPGYGMALSQAQSSVKQLMTELEADGKEVKFAIHPVAGRMPGHMNVLLAEVDIPYDKLYEMQDINEDFKDADVVIVIGANDVVNPAANTAEGTPIYGMPILDVEDAKSLIMCNYDTQPGYAGVDNPLYEGGREHIALMLGDAKETLGAIMSSYREGDGTDEVTPSGEAMTTELQSGTWLRDAERVIIVPGYGMALSQAQSAVKQLMTELEQEGKEVSFAIHPVAGRMPGHMNVLLAEVDIPYDKLKEMDEVNPEFKNTDVAIIIGANDVINPAANTAEGTPIYGMPILDVEDAKHVIICNFDKLPGYAGVDNPLYEEGRTDRIALMLGDAKETLDAITKAFRTCKVQPTVEGATASPEQKGGRWLADAARVIIVPGYGMALSQAQSTVKSLMMELEQQGKEVKFAIHPVAGRMPGHMNVLLAEVDVPYDKLYEMQDINPEFEETDVAIIIGANDVINPAANTAEGTPIYGMPILDVEDAKHVIICNFDKLPGYAGVDNPLYEEGHEDHIALLLGDAKETLGALIREYRGC
;
A
#
# COMPACT_ATOMS: atom_id res chain seq x y z
N MET A 1 -28.57 39.29 -9.65
CA MET A 1 -29.21 40.58 -9.30
C MET A 1 -30.40 40.44 -8.34
N LYS A 2 -31.26 39.42 -8.45
CA LYS A 2 -32.29 39.11 -7.42
C LYS A 2 -31.75 38.56 -6.09
N LEU A 3 -30.50 38.09 -6.05
CA LEU A 3 -29.82 37.60 -4.84
C LEU A 3 -29.33 38.73 -3.89
N LEU A 4 -29.31 39.98 -4.36
CA LEU A 4 -28.84 41.15 -3.60
C LEU A 4 -30.00 42.00 -3.01
N LEU A 5 -31.24 41.54 -3.16
CA LEU A 5 -32.47 42.27 -2.82
C LEU A 5 -33.38 41.48 -1.85
N PHE A 6 -32.84 40.51 -1.11
CA PHE A 6 -33.44 40.18 0.18
C PHE A 6 -32.89 41.19 1.17
N LEU A 7 -33.67 42.23 1.43
CA LEU A 7 -33.59 42.99 2.67
C LEU A 7 -33.75 41.99 3.81
N ALA A 8 -32.63 41.40 4.26
CA ALA A 8 -32.57 40.69 5.51
C ALA A 8 -33.03 41.68 6.57
N ALA A 9 -34.13 41.36 7.25
CA ALA A 9 -34.51 42.08 8.46
C ALA A 9 -33.25 42.15 9.33
N GLN A 10 -32.87 43.37 9.73
CA GLN A 10 -31.70 43.54 10.60
C GLN A 10 -31.93 42.68 11.85
N PRO A 11 -31.00 41.76 12.19
CA PRO A 11 -31.19 40.87 13.31
C PRO A 11 -31.43 41.68 14.58
N SER A 12 -32.42 41.25 15.35
CA SER A 12 -32.78 41.86 16.61
C SER A 12 -31.60 41.81 17.58
N ALA A 13 -31.59 42.72 18.57
CA ALA A 13 -30.56 42.71 19.62
C ALA A 13 -30.48 41.35 20.35
N THR A 14 -31.61 40.62 20.43
CA THR A 14 -31.67 39.28 21.02
C THR A 14 -31.01 38.23 20.12
N GLU A 15 -31.25 38.27 18.81
CA GLU A 15 -30.61 37.37 17.84
C GLU A 15 -29.09 37.59 17.79
N ASN A 16 -28.63 38.84 17.83
CA ASN A 16 -27.20 39.16 17.92
C ASN A 16 -26.57 38.60 19.20
N LEU A 17 -27.25 38.75 20.34
CA LEU A 17 -26.77 38.21 21.62
C LEU A 17 -26.68 36.68 21.58
N ILE A 18 -27.72 36.01 21.07
CA ILE A 18 -27.73 34.54 20.92
C ILE A 18 -26.58 34.09 20.01
N TYR A 19 -26.40 34.77 18.88
CA TYR A 19 -25.33 34.45 17.93
C TYR A 19 -23.94 34.56 18.56
N TYR A 20 -23.64 35.66 19.26
CA TYR A 20 -22.33 35.83 19.89
C TYR A 20 -22.05 34.83 21.00
N ILE A 21 -23.05 34.50 21.82
CA ILE A 21 -22.91 33.47 22.87
C ILE A 21 -22.67 32.10 22.22
N ALA A 22 -23.52 31.72 21.25
CA ALA A 22 -23.39 30.44 20.57
C ALA A 22 -22.05 30.33 19.82
N ALA A 23 -21.60 31.40 19.15
CA ALA A 23 -20.30 31.46 18.49
C ALA A 23 -19.14 31.27 19.45
N GLY A 24 -19.19 31.90 20.63
CA GLY A 24 -18.21 31.72 21.70
C GLY A 24 -18.17 30.27 22.21
N VAL A 25 -19.33 29.67 22.48
CA VAL A 25 -19.43 28.27 22.92
C VAL A 25 -18.89 27.31 21.86
N LEU A 26 -19.27 27.50 20.59
CA LEU A 26 -18.80 26.66 19.49
C LEU A 26 -17.29 26.79 19.27
N THR A 27 -16.73 27.99 19.40
CA THR A 27 -15.28 28.21 19.32
C THR A 27 -14.54 27.43 20.42
N VAL A 28 -15.04 27.50 21.66
CA VAL A 28 -14.47 26.75 22.78
C VAL A 28 -14.61 25.24 22.54
N ALA A 29 -15.75 24.79 22.01
CA ALA A 29 -15.96 23.38 21.67
C ALA A 29 -14.98 22.88 20.59
N VAL A 30 -14.72 23.67 19.54
CA VAL A 30 -13.70 23.36 18.53
C VAL A 30 -12.31 23.28 19.16
N LEU A 31 -11.95 24.24 20.04
CA LEU A 31 -10.66 24.24 20.73
C LEU A 31 -10.49 23.01 21.63
N ILE A 32 -11.53 22.64 22.39
CA ILE A 32 -11.55 21.41 23.20
C ILE A 32 -11.43 20.19 22.28
N GLY A 33 -12.14 20.16 21.16
CA GLY A 33 -12.04 19.09 20.16
C GLY A 33 -10.61 18.90 19.67
N ILE A 34 -9.92 19.99 19.32
CA ILE A 34 -8.49 19.97 18.92
C ILE A 34 -7.59 19.49 20.06
N ALA A 35 -7.80 19.97 21.29
CA ALA A 35 -7.03 19.53 22.45
C ALA A 35 -7.26 18.04 22.78
N MET A 36 -8.46 17.51 22.53
CA MET A 36 -8.75 16.08 22.68
C MET A 36 -8.12 15.25 21.56
N MET A 37 -7.96 15.80 20.36
CA MET A 37 -7.26 15.15 19.25
C MET A 37 -5.75 15.00 19.49
N SER A 38 -5.16 15.79 20.39
CA SER A 38 -3.74 15.64 20.75
C SER A 38 -3.46 14.48 21.72
N LYS A 39 -4.49 13.73 22.15
CA LYS A 39 -4.35 12.54 22.99
C LYS A 39 -5.06 11.36 22.34
N VAL A 40 -4.36 10.22 22.24
CA VAL A 40 -4.86 9.02 21.56
C VAL A 40 -6.23 8.58 22.08
N GLU A 41 -6.37 8.44 23.40
CA GLU A 41 -7.59 7.97 24.10
C GLU A 41 -8.84 8.82 23.79
N THR A 42 -8.66 10.13 23.59
CA THR A 42 -9.76 11.07 23.36
C THR A 42 -9.90 11.50 21.91
N SER A 43 -9.03 11.02 21.02
CA SER A 43 -8.91 11.51 19.65
C SER A 43 -10.21 11.39 18.85
N VAL A 44 -10.85 10.22 18.89
CA VAL A 44 -12.12 9.95 18.19
C VAL A 44 -13.24 10.85 18.72
N LYS A 45 -13.33 10.99 20.05
CA LYS A 45 -14.32 11.88 20.69
C LYS A 45 -14.06 13.36 20.36
N GLY A 46 -12.80 13.76 20.30
CA GLY A 46 -12.37 15.10 19.92
C GLY A 46 -12.75 15.43 18.48
N ASN A 47 -12.52 14.50 17.55
CA ASN A 47 -12.94 14.64 16.16
C ASN A 47 -14.47 14.73 16.02
N LEU A 48 -15.20 13.87 16.74
CA LEU A 48 -16.68 13.93 16.78
C LEU A 48 -17.19 15.28 17.30
N LEU A 49 -16.60 15.78 18.39
CA LEU A 49 -16.94 17.10 18.95
C LEU A 49 -16.68 18.21 17.93
N GLY A 50 -15.55 18.15 17.20
CA GLY A 50 -15.24 19.08 16.12
C GLY A 50 -16.26 19.04 14.99
N ALA A 51 -16.63 17.84 14.53
CA ALA A 51 -17.62 17.65 13.46
C ALA A 51 -19.02 18.18 13.85
N ILE A 52 -19.48 17.88 15.07
CA ILE A 52 -20.75 18.40 15.60
C ILE A 52 -20.70 19.93 15.72
N SER A 53 -19.59 20.49 16.21
CA SER A 53 -19.42 21.93 16.35
C SER A 53 -19.48 22.63 15.00
N MET A 54 -18.86 22.06 13.96
CA MET A 54 -18.92 22.58 12.59
C MET A 54 -20.32 22.50 11.98
N LEU A 55 -21.05 21.41 12.19
CA LEU A 55 -22.44 21.28 11.74
C LEU A 55 -23.33 22.34 12.41
N LEU A 56 -23.20 22.51 13.73
CA LEU A 56 -23.94 23.52 14.48
C LEU A 56 -23.57 24.94 14.06
N ALA A 57 -22.30 25.22 13.75
CA ALA A 57 -21.86 26.50 13.20
C ALA A 57 -22.55 26.81 11.87
N ILE A 58 -22.63 25.84 10.94
CA ILE A 58 -23.35 26.00 9.67
C ILE A 58 -24.83 26.33 9.93
N VAL A 59 -25.50 25.56 10.78
CA VAL A 59 -26.92 25.77 11.12
C VAL A 59 -27.14 27.14 11.77
N LEU A 60 -26.26 27.55 12.69
CA LEU A 60 -26.32 28.85 13.34
C LEU A 60 -26.20 30.00 12.34
N THR A 61 -25.26 29.90 11.38
CA THR A 61 -25.09 30.89 10.31
C THR A 61 -26.31 30.95 9.39
N LEU A 62 -26.87 29.80 9.00
CA LEU A 62 -28.09 29.75 8.17
C LEU A 62 -29.29 30.44 8.84
N TRP A 63 -29.42 30.24 10.15
CA TRP A 63 -30.45 30.88 10.97
C TRP A 63 -30.22 32.38 11.11
N TYR A 64 -29.03 32.79 11.52
CA TYR A 64 -28.70 34.18 11.82
C TYR A 64 -28.85 35.09 10.60
N PHE A 65 -28.46 34.61 9.41
CA PHE A 65 -28.62 35.36 8.16
C PHE A 65 -29.96 35.12 7.44
N ASN A 66 -30.86 34.31 8.03
CA ASN A 66 -32.17 33.95 7.48
C ASN A 66 -32.10 33.44 6.02
N ILE A 67 -31.18 32.50 5.78
CA ILE A 67 -30.85 31.99 4.43
C ILE A 67 -31.20 30.51 4.23
N PHE A 68 -32.01 29.92 5.12
CA PHE A 68 -32.49 28.54 4.96
C PHE A 68 -33.24 28.30 3.64
N THR A 69 -33.92 29.31 3.12
CA THR A 69 -34.74 29.21 1.90
C THR A 69 -33.93 29.34 0.60
N VAL A 70 -32.62 29.58 0.66
CA VAL A 70 -31.77 29.75 -0.53
C VAL A 70 -31.42 28.38 -1.11
N ILE A 71 -32.11 27.97 -2.17
CA ILE A 71 -31.95 26.63 -2.79
C ILE A 71 -30.55 26.46 -3.40
N GLU A 72 -30.01 27.52 -4.01
CA GLU A 72 -28.68 27.50 -4.63
C GLU A 72 -27.57 27.15 -3.62
N LEU A 73 -27.73 27.55 -2.36
CA LEU A 73 -26.81 27.24 -1.27
C LEU A 73 -26.81 25.74 -0.96
N TRP A 74 -27.99 25.13 -0.87
CA TRP A 74 -28.13 23.69 -0.63
C TRP A 74 -27.55 22.85 -1.78
N ILE A 75 -27.75 23.27 -3.03
CA ILE A 75 -27.16 22.61 -4.19
C ILE A 75 -25.62 22.67 -4.11
N ALA A 76 -25.05 23.85 -3.81
CA ALA A 76 -23.62 24.01 -3.67
C ALA A 76 -23.04 23.16 -2.53
N MET A 77 -23.70 23.14 -1.36
CA MET A 77 -23.31 22.29 -0.23
C MET A 77 -23.41 20.80 -0.57
N LEU A 78 -24.46 20.36 -1.27
CA LEU A 78 -24.63 18.97 -1.71
C LEU A 78 -23.50 18.54 -2.64
N VAL A 79 -23.16 19.38 -3.64
CA VAL A 79 -22.07 19.10 -4.57
C VAL A 79 -20.72 19.02 -3.83
N GLY A 80 -20.45 19.98 -2.94
CA GLY A 80 -19.25 19.97 -2.11
C GLY A 80 -19.15 18.73 -1.22
N LEU A 81 -20.26 18.34 -0.57
CA LEU A 81 -20.36 17.16 0.27
C LEU A 81 -20.14 15.87 -0.55
N ALA A 82 -20.75 15.75 -1.73
CA ALA A 82 -20.59 14.59 -2.60
C ALA A 82 -19.14 14.42 -3.08
N ILE A 83 -18.48 15.50 -3.49
CA ILE A 83 -17.07 15.49 -3.87
C ILE A 83 -16.20 15.12 -2.66
N GLY A 84 -16.47 15.72 -1.49
CA GLY A 84 -15.73 15.47 -0.25
C GLY A 84 -15.82 14.01 0.21
N ILE A 85 -17.02 13.43 0.26
CA ILE A 85 -17.24 12.02 0.63
C ILE A 85 -16.56 11.09 -0.37
N THR A 86 -16.72 11.35 -1.67
CA THR A 86 -16.12 10.51 -2.71
C THR A 86 -14.59 10.53 -2.62
N ALA A 87 -14.00 11.71 -2.38
CA ALA A 87 -12.55 11.85 -2.17
C ALA A 87 -12.11 11.10 -0.90
N ALA A 88 -12.81 11.28 0.22
CA ALA A 88 -12.47 10.63 1.49
C ALA A 88 -12.53 9.10 1.40
N MET A 89 -13.49 8.53 0.67
CA MET A 89 -13.64 7.07 0.53
C MET A 89 -12.64 6.43 -0.45
N ARG A 90 -12.08 7.19 -1.39
CA ARG A 90 -11.20 6.63 -2.45
C ARG A 90 -9.71 6.83 -2.21
N VAL A 91 -9.33 7.74 -1.32
CA VAL A 91 -7.93 8.05 -1.03
C VAL A 91 -7.31 6.94 -0.21
N LYS A 92 -6.17 6.41 -0.67
CA LYS A 92 -5.38 5.45 0.11
C LYS A 92 -4.65 6.16 1.25
N MET A 93 -4.40 5.47 2.37
CA MET A 93 -3.73 6.07 3.54
C MET A 93 -2.35 6.66 3.20
N ILE A 94 -1.59 6.03 2.30
CA ILE A 94 -0.31 6.55 1.79
C ILE A 94 -0.43 7.87 1.00
N GLN A 95 -1.64 8.24 0.58
CA GLN A 95 -1.95 9.46 -0.18
C GLN A 95 -2.54 10.58 0.67
N MET A 96 -2.72 10.36 1.98
CA MET A 96 -3.25 11.36 2.91
C MET A 96 -2.48 12.69 2.91
N PRO A 97 -1.13 12.74 2.82
CA PRO A 97 -0.40 14.02 2.86
C PRO A 97 -0.84 14.99 1.75
N GLN A 98 -0.92 14.54 0.50
CA GLN A 98 -1.36 15.38 -0.61
C GLN A 98 -2.85 15.71 -0.55
N MET A 99 -3.68 14.82 0.00
CA MET A 99 -5.11 15.09 0.15
C MET A 99 -5.36 16.20 1.19
N VAL A 100 -4.66 16.15 2.33
CA VAL A 100 -4.68 17.23 3.33
C VAL A 100 -4.21 18.55 2.71
N GLY A 101 -3.11 18.52 1.95
CA GLY A 101 -2.62 19.69 1.22
C GLY A 101 -3.67 20.29 0.28
N LEU A 102 -4.36 19.45 -0.50
CA LEU A 102 -5.40 19.85 -1.44
C LEU A 102 -6.62 20.46 -0.72
N LEU A 103 -7.17 19.76 0.28
CA LEU A 103 -8.34 20.22 1.05
C LEU A 103 -8.06 21.54 1.77
N ASN A 104 -6.84 21.69 2.31
CA ASN A 104 -6.42 22.96 2.91
C ASN A 104 -6.36 24.11 1.88
N GLY A 105 -5.89 23.82 0.67
CA GLY A 105 -5.87 24.79 -0.43
C GLY A 105 -7.28 25.30 -0.76
N LEU A 106 -8.29 24.43 -0.74
CA LEU A 106 -9.69 24.81 -0.95
C LEU A 106 -10.20 25.76 0.16
N GLY A 107 -9.79 25.57 1.41
CA GLY A 107 -10.10 26.49 2.51
C GLY A 107 -9.52 27.90 2.30
N GLY A 108 -8.26 27.98 1.85
CA GLY A 108 -7.63 29.23 1.42
C GLY A 108 -8.38 29.88 0.25
N GLY A 109 -8.79 29.08 -0.74
CA GLY A 109 -9.60 29.52 -1.88
C GLY A 109 -10.96 30.08 -1.46
N ALA A 110 -11.64 29.46 -0.48
CA ALA A 110 -12.89 29.98 0.07
C ALA A 110 -12.70 31.35 0.74
N SER A 111 -11.61 31.52 1.50
CA SER A 111 -11.26 32.81 2.13
C SER A 111 -10.93 33.89 1.09
N MET A 112 -10.23 33.52 0.00
CA MET A 112 -9.99 34.41 -1.14
C MET A 112 -11.31 34.85 -1.78
N LEU A 113 -12.24 33.93 -2.03
CA LEU A 113 -13.55 34.26 -2.60
C LEU A 113 -14.36 35.17 -1.67
N ALA A 114 -14.33 34.94 -0.36
CA ALA A 114 -14.97 35.82 0.61
C ALA A 114 -14.40 37.26 0.51
N GLY A 115 -13.08 37.43 0.48
CA GLY A 115 -12.44 38.74 0.28
C GLY A 115 -12.80 39.41 -1.05
N ILE A 116 -12.85 38.64 -2.14
CA ILE A 116 -13.28 39.14 -3.46
C ILE A 116 -14.71 39.65 -3.39
N LEU A 117 -15.63 38.88 -2.79
CA LEU A 117 -17.04 39.25 -2.68
C LEU A 117 -17.22 40.50 -1.80
N THR A 118 -16.48 40.63 -0.70
CA THR A 118 -16.49 41.83 0.14
C THR A 118 -16.06 43.07 -0.66
N LEU A 119 -14.99 43.01 -1.45
CA LEU A 119 -14.55 44.16 -2.27
C LEU A 119 -15.47 44.46 -3.46
N ILE A 120 -16.12 43.44 -4.04
CA ILE A 120 -17.13 43.65 -5.08
C ILE A 120 -18.33 44.40 -4.49
N ALA A 121 -18.81 43.97 -3.33
CA ALA A 121 -19.95 44.57 -2.63
C ALA A 121 -19.61 45.90 -1.93
N ALA A 122 -18.34 46.18 -1.66
CA ALA A 122 -17.89 47.37 -0.96
C ALA A 122 -18.36 48.66 -1.65
N ASP A 123 -18.97 49.53 -0.85
CA ASP A 123 -19.36 50.87 -1.24
C ASP A 123 -18.24 51.90 -0.94
N PRO A 124 -18.33 53.14 -1.44
CA PRO A 124 -17.30 54.15 -1.24
C PRO A 124 -17.12 54.65 0.22
N PHE A 125 -18.06 54.33 1.12
CA PHE A 125 -18.01 54.70 2.53
C PHE A 125 -17.53 53.55 3.43
N GLU A 126 -17.19 52.41 2.83
CA GLU A 126 -16.68 51.29 3.58
C GLU A 126 -15.42 51.61 4.38
N THR A 127 -15.29 50.96 5.52
CA THR A 127 -14.18 51.23 6.42
C THR A 127 -12.86 50.74 5.81
N SER A 128 -11.79 51.53 5.94
CA SER A 128 -10.45 51.10 5.51
C SER A 128 -10.03 49.78 6.16
N PHE A 129 -10.52 49.49 7.37
CA PHE A 129 -10.30 48.21 8.05
C PHE A 129 -10.90 47.04 7.26
N SER A 130 -12.19 47.12 6.88
CA SER A 130 -12.85 46.09 6.06
C SER A 130 -12.17 45.90 4.71
N LEU A 131 -11.82 47.00 4.04
CA LEU A 131 -11.16 46.95 2.72
C LEU A 131 -9.76 46.32 2.79
N ILE A 132 -8.94 46.71 3.78
CA ILE A 132 -7.60 46.15 3.97
C ILE A 132 -7.69 44.67 4.33
N THR A 133 -8.58 44.29 5.25
CA THR A 133 -8.76 42.89 5.64
C THR A 133 -9.30 42.05 4.48
N ALA A 134 -10.22 42.55 3.66
CA ALA A 134 -10.66 41.87 2.45
C ALA A 134 -9.52 41.68 1.44
N GLY A 135 -8.69 42.70 1.21
CA GLY A 135 -7.49 42.58 0.38
C GLY A 135 -6.48 41.56 0.93
N LEU A 136 -6.27 41.55 2.25
CA LEU A 136 -5.43 40.55 2.92
C LEU A 136 -6.00 39.13 2.82
N ALA A 137 -7.33 38.96 2.86
CA ALA A 137 -7.98 37.66 2.65
C ALA A 137 -7.74 37.14 1.23
N ILE A 138 -7.77 38.00 0.21
CA ILE A 138 -7.39 37.64 -1.17
C ILE A 138 -5.92 37.23 -1.23
N PHE A 139 -5.04 38.03 -0.62
CA PHE A 139 -3.62 37.74 -0.57
C PHE A 139 -3.36 36.36 0.08
N VAL A 140 -3.68 36.20 1.37
CA VAL A 140 -3.39 34.97 2.12
C VAL A 140 -4.17 33.77 1.57
N GLY A 141 -5.41 33.95 1.12
CA GLY A 141 -6.20 32.88 0.54
C GLY A 141 -5.65 32.36 -0.79
N SER A 142 -5.25 33.26 -1.70
CA SER A 142 -4.73 32.89 -3.02
C SER A 142 -3.36 32.22 -2.95
N LEU A 143 -2.44 32.74 -2.12
CA LEU A 143 -1.13 32.11 -1.93
C LEU A 143 -1.26 30.73 -1.27
N THR A 144 -2.24 30.57 -0.37
CA THR A 144 -2.51 29.28 0.28
C THR A 144 -3.04 28.28 -0.73
N LEU A 145 -4.03 28.67 -1.55
CA LEU A 145 -4.59 27.81 -2.59
C LEU A 145 -3.51 27.32 -3.57
N THR A 146 -2.75 28.24 -4.18
CA THR A 146 -1.77 27.85 -5.19
C THR A 146 -0.55 27.15 -4.60
N GLY A 147 -0.09 27.56 -3.41
CA GLY A 147 0.98 26.87 -2.68
C GLY A 147 0.61 25.44 -2.31
N SER A 148 -0.61 25.22 -1.83
CA SER A 148 -1.14 23.89 -1.50
C SER A 148 -1.25 22.99 -2.74
N LEU A 149 -1.69 23.52 -3.88
CA LEU A 149 -1.77 22.76 -5.12
C LEU A 149 -0.38 22.31 -5.61
N VAL A 150 0.64 23.17 -5.49
CA VAL A 150 2.02 22.79 -5.82
C VAL A 150 2.56 21.73 -4.86
N ALA A 151 2.31 21.88 -3.55
CA ALA A 151 2.74 20.90 -2.55
C ALA A 151 2.08 19.53 -2.77
N ALA A 152 0.76 19.51 -2.98
CA ALA A 152 0.01 18.30 -3.29
C ALA A 152 0.48 17.66 -4.62
N GLY A 153 0.70 18.47 -5.67
CA GLY A 153 1.19 18.00 -6.96
C GLY A 153 2.57 17.35 -6.89
N LYS A 154 3.47 17.86 -6.04
CA LYS A 154 4.79 17.25 -5.80
C LYS A 154 4.70 15.92 -5.06
N LEU A 155 3.88 15.84 -4.02
CA LEU A 155 3.67 14.60 -3.28
C LEU A 155 2.96 13.54 -4.12
N HIS A 156 2.03 13.96 -4.99
CA HIS A 156 1.36 13.10 -5.96
C HIS A 156 2.21 12.80 -7.21
N LYS A 157 3.46 13.27 -7.27
CA LYS A 157 4.41 13.07 -8.39
C LYS A 157 3.95 13.61 -9.75
N VAL A 158 2.91 14.45 -9.78
CA VAL A 158 2.51 15.22 -10.97
C VAL A 158 3.55 16.33 -11.24
N LEU A 159 4.21 16.81 -10.20
CA LEU A 159 5.36 17.72 -10.27
C LEU A 159 6.64 17.04 -9.74
N PRO A 160 7.83 17.41 -10.23
CA PRO A 160 9.09 16.89 -9.70
C PRO A 160 9.24 17.19 -8.21
N GLN A 161 9.64 16.18 -7.43
CA GLN A 161 9.84 16.32 -5.97
C GLN A 161 11.09 17.13 -5.60
N ARG A 162 12.07 17.23 -6.50
CA ARG A 162 13.28 18.03 -6.29
C ARG A 162 12.98 19.53 -6.22
N PRO A 163 13.71 20.32 -5.41
CA PRO A 163 13.65 21.78 -5.44
C PRO A 163 13.84 22.34 -6.85
N ILE A 164 12.95 23.23 -7.30
CA ILE A 164 13.10 23.94 -8.59
C ILE A 164 13.44 25.40 -8.29
N VAL A 165 14.66 25.82 -8.64
CA VAL A 165 15.13 27.20 -8.46
C VAL A 165 15.09 27.93 -9.80
N LEU A 166 14.26 28.97 -9.88
CA LEU A 166 14.12 29.82 -11.07
C LEU A 166 15.35 30.73 -11.25
N LYS A 167 15.64 31.14 -12.49
CA LYS A 167 16.65 32.18 -12.74
C LYS A 167 16.18 33.49 -12.10
N GLY A 168 16.97 34.04 -11.18
CA GLY A 168 16.57 35.22 -10.39
C GLY A 168 15.46 34.93 -9.38
N HIS A 169 15.35 33.70 -8.86
CA HIS A 169 14.28 33.31 -7.93
C HIS A 169 14.05 34.28 -6.74
N PRO A 170 15.08 34.79 -6.03
CA PRO A 170 14.87 35.75 -4.95
C PRO A 170 14.19 37.05 -5.42
N LEU A 171 14.52 37.52 -6.64
CA LEU A 171 13.90 38.69 -7.24
C LEU A 171 12.41 38.42 -7.51
N TRP A 172 12.06 37.29 -8.13
CA TRP A 172 10.66 36.95 -8.42
C TRP A 172 9.83 36.74 -7.15
N THR A 173 10.43 36.16 -6.11
CA THR A 173 9.79 35.97 -4.80
C THR A 173 9.50 37.32 -4.15
N ALA A 174 10.51 38.20 -4.08
CA ALA A 174 10.34 39.53 -3.50
C ALA A 174 9.38 40.40 -4.32
N LEU A 175 9.47 40.35 -5.65
CA LEU A 175 8.62 41.13 -6.54
C LEU A 175 7.14 40.73 -6.43
N SER A 176 6.84 39.43 -6.49
CA SER A 176 5.47 38.94 -6.35
C SER A 176 4.89 39.23 -4.96
N LEU A 177 5.69 39.12 -3.90
CA LEU A 177 5.29 39.51 -2.54
C LEU A 177 5.02 41.02 -2.41
N ILE A 178 5.93 41.87 -2.88
CA ILE A 178 5.79 43.32 -2.75
C ILE A 178 4.61 43.81 -3.61
N LEU A 179 4.49 43.35 -4.86
CA LEU A 179 3.40 43.76 -5.73
C LEU A 179 2.04 43.32 -5.19
N SER A 180 1.93 42.10 -4.64
CA SER A 180 0.69 41.65 -4.00
C SER A 180 0.32 42.51 -2.79
N LEU A 181 1.26 42.84 -1.90
CA LEU A 181 1.01 43.75 -0.77
C LEU A 181 0.63 45.17 -1.23
N VAL A 182 1.23 45.68 -2.31
CA VAL A 182 0.84 46.97 -2.90
C VAL A 182 -0.60 46.93 -3.38
N THR A 183 -1.05 45.85 -4.02
CA THR A 183 -2.46 45.74 -4.45
C THR A 183 -3.43 45.78 -3.27
N VAL A 184 -3.08 45.20 -2.11
CA VAL A 184 -3.91 45.26 -0.90
C VAL A 184 -4.08 46.71 -0.43
N VAL A 185 -3.00 47.49 -0.39
CA VAL A 185 -3.07 48.91 0.00
C VAL A 185 -3.87 49.73 -1.01
N LEU A 186 -3.68 49.49 -2.31
CA LEU A 186 -4.40 50.19 -3.37
C LEU A 186 -5.91 49.90 -3.33
N LEU A 187 -6.32 48.67 -3.00
CA LEU A 187 -7.72 48.30 -2.87
C LEU A 187 -8.43 49.03 -1.71
N ALA A 188 -7.69 49.55 -0.73
CA ALA A 188 -8.22 50.34 0.37
C ALA A 188 -8.35 51.85 0.05
N VAL A 189 -7.93 52.30 -1.13
CA VAL A 189 -8.00 53.72 -1.52
C VAL A 189 -9.42 54.05 -2.03
N PRO A 190 -10.14 55.01 -1.41
CA PRO A 190 -11.54 55.31 -1.77
C PRO A 190 -11.76 55.69 -3.24
N TYR A 191 -10.79 56.38 -3.86
CA TYR A 191 -10.87 56.75 -5.27
C TYR A 191 -10.88 55.53 -6.20
N ILE A 192 -10.17 54.45 -5.84
CA ILE A 192 -10.13 53.21 -6.62
C ILE A 192 -11.48 52.51 -6.57
N LEU A 193 -12.17 52.54 -5.43
CA LEU A 193 -13.52 51.98 -5.28
C LEU A 193 -14.56 52.66 -6.16
N MET A 194 -14.38 53.95 -6.47
CA MET A 194 -15.30 54.73 -7.31
C MET A 194 -15.16 54.46 -8.81
N VAL A 195 -14.13 53.72 -9.25
CA VAL A 195 -13.89 53.38 -10.65
C VAL A 195 -14.08 51.87 -10.84
N PRO A 196 -15.27 51.37 -11.25
CA PRO A 196 -15.60 49.95 -11.22
C PRO A 196 -14.64 49.04 -12.01
N ILE A 197 -14.18 49.52 -13.17
CA ILE A 197 -13.23 48.79 -14.02
C ILE A 197 -11.87 48.66 -13.31
N LEU A 198 -11.36 49.75 -12.73
CA LEU A 198 -10.08 49.76 -12.03
C LEU A 198 -10.14 48.89 -10.76
N LYS A 199 -11.24 48.96 -10.00
CA LYS A 199 -11.51 48.08 -8.85
C LYS A 199 -11.42 46.61 -9.25
N THR A 200 -12.13 46.22 -10.31
CA THR A 200 -12.19 44.82 -10.76
C THR A 200 -10.82 44.33 -11.23
N LEU A 201 -10.10 45.15 -12.00
CA LEU A 201 -8.74 44.83 -12.45
C LEU A 201 -7.77 44.66 -11.28
N LEU A 202 -7.86 45.50 -10.24
CA LEU A 202 -7.01 45.39 -9.05
C LEU A 202 -7.32 44.15 -8.21
N ILE A 203 -8.60 43.76 -8.09
CA ILE A 203 -8.99 42.51 -7.42
C ILE A 203 -8.37 41.31 -8.15
N LEU A 204 -8.52 41.25 -9.48
CA LEU A 204 -7.94 40.17 -10.30
C LEU A 204 -6.42 40.17 -10.22
N LEU A 205 -5.79 41.34 -10.32
CA LEU A 205 -4.34 41.48 -10.21
C LEU A 205 -3.83 41.04 -8.84
N SER A 206 -4.54 41.37 -7.76
CA SER A 206 -4.21 40.94 -6.40
C SER A 206 -4.22 39.41 -6.27
N ALA A 207 -5.29 38.76 -6.75
CA ALA A 207 -5.39 37.31 -6.77
C ALA A 207 -4.30 36.65 -7.63
N LEU A 208 -4.02 37.17 -8.83
CA LEU A 208 -2.99 36.62 -9.72
C LEU A 208 -1.58 36.77 -9.15
N LEU A 209 -1.23 37.93 -8.61
CA LEU A 209 0.10 38.17 -8.03
C LEU A 209 0.32 37.36 -6.77
N SER A 210 -0.70 37.26 -5.92
CA SER A 210 -0.64 36.42 -4.73
C SER A 210 -0.56 34.93 -5.06
N GLY A 211 -1.37 34.48 -6.02
CA GLY A 211 -1.30 33.11 -6.53
C GLY A 211 0.08 32.80 -7.14
N ALA A 212 0.66 33.73 -7.89
CA ALA A 212 2.01 33.60 -8.42
C ALA A 212 3.06 33.52 -7.31
N PHE A 213 2.93 34.34 -6.25
CA PHE A 213 3.78 34.24 -5.07
C PHE A 213 3.69 32.85 -4.43
N GLY A 214 2.48 32.31 -4.23
CA GLY A 214 2.28 30.96 -3.69
C GLY A 214 2.94 29.86 -4.53
N ILE A 215 2.88 29.95 -5.86
CA ILE A 215 3.56 29.02 -6.78
C ILE A 215 5.08 29.14 -6.64
N ILE A 216 5.62 30.36 -6.75
CA ILE A 216 7.07 30.63 -6.70
C ILE A 216 7.64 30.16 -5.34
N PHE A 217 6.90 30.42 -4.26
CA PHE A 217 7.23 29.98 -2.91
C PHE A 217 7.31 28.45 -2.81
N ALA A 218 6.23 27.73 -3.14
CA ALA A 218 6.15 26.29 -2.94
C ALA A 218 7.01 25.48 -3.93
N ILE A 219 7.27 26.01 -5.13
CA ILE A 219 8.03 25.28 -6.16
C ILE A 219 9.52 25.12 -5.79
N ARG A 220 10.04 25.99 -4.93
CA ARG A 220 11.42 25.91 -4.44
C ARG A 220 11.63 24.92 -3.31
N VAL A 221 10.58 24.53 -2.59
CA VAL A 221 10.70 23.59 -1.48
C VAL A 221 10.92 22.17 -2.00
N GLY A 222 11.73 21.35 -1.33
CA GLY A 222 11.96 19.94 -1.71
C GLY A 222 10.90 19.00 -1.14
N GLY A 223 10.77 17.80 -1.71
CA GLY A 223 9.83 16.75 -1.31
C GLY A 223 9.76 16.41 0.19
N ALA A 224 10.88 16.39 0.92
CA ALA A 224 10.91 16.10 2.35
C ALA A 224 10.44 17.26 3.19
N ASP A 225 10.67 18.49 2.73
CA ASP A 225 10.19 19.67 3.44
C ASP A 225 8.73 19.99 3.05
N MET A 226 8.10 19.18 2.17
CA MET A 226 6.70 19.35 1.77
C MET A 226 5.71 19.21 2.94
N PRO A 227 5.85 18.25 3.87
CA PRO A 227 4.94 18.15 5.01
C PRO A 227 4.99 19.41 5.88
N ILE A 228 6.18 19.99 6.11
CA ILE A 228 6.30 21.27 6.82
C ILE A 228 5.59 22.38 6.04
N THR A 229 5.76 22.41 4.72
CA THR A 229 5.10 23.39 3.85
C THR A 229 3.58 23.26 3.91
N ILE A 230 3.05 22.04 3.90
CA ILE A 230 1.61 21.77 4.02
C ILE A 230 1.09 22.23 5.38
N SER A 231 1.81 21.93 6.47
CA SER A 231 1.46 22.39 7.81
C SER A 231 1.46 23.92 7.92
N LEU A 232 2.45 24.59 7.32
CA LEU A 232 2.50 26.05 7.27
C LEU A 232 1.32 26.62 6.47
N LEU A 233 1.03 26.06 5.30
CA LEU A 233 -0.11 26.46 4.48
C LEU A 233 -1.44 26.21 5.22
N ASN A 234 -1.51 25.20 6.08
CA ASN A 234 -2.66 24.94 6.95
C ASN A 234 -2.86 26.06 7.98
N SER A 235 -1.78 26.53 8.59
CA SER A 235 -1.81 27.73 9.43
C SER A 235 -2.30 28.95 8.65
N LEU A 236 -1.79 29.16 7.43
CA LEU A 236 -2.16 30.29 6.58
C LEU A 236 -3.63 30.24 6.14
N SER A 237 -4.20 29.05 5.93
CA SER A 237 -5.63 28.87 5.66
C SER A 237 -6.49 29.35 6.84
N GLY A 238 -6.12 28.96 8.07
CA GLY A 238 -6.79 29.44 9.28
C GLY A 238 -6.70 30.96 9.44
N VAL A 239 -5.50 31.53 9.25
CA VAL A 239 -5.28 32.99 9.28
C VAL A 239 -6.08 33.70 8.19
N ALA A 240 -6.14 33.14 6.97
CA ALA A 240 -6.96 33.68 5.89
C ALA A 240 -8.45 33.68 6.25
N GLY A 241 -8.93 32.60 6.86
CA GLY A 241 -10.29 32.51 7.38
C GLY A 241 -10.58 33.58 8.43
N ALA A 242 -9.67 33.77 9.39
CA ALA A 242 -9.83 34.80 10.42
C ALA A 242 -9.87 36.22 9.84
N ILE A 243 -9.01 36.50 8.86
CA ILE A 243 -8.96 37.78 8.15
C ILE A 243 -10.24 38.00 7.32
N ALA A 244 -10.73 36.96 6.63
CA ALA A 244 -12.01 37.02 5.92
C ALA A 244 -13.17 37.30 6.89
N GLY A 245 -13.16 36.67 8.06
CA GLY A 245 -14.10 36.95 9.15
C GLY A 245 -14.07 38.41 9.60
N MET A 246 -12.88 39.00 9.76
CA MET A 246 -12.75 40.43 10.08
C MET A 246 -13.32 41.32 8.97
N ALA A 247 -13.15 40.94 7.71
CA ALA A 247 -13.65 41.70 6.57
C ALA A 247 -15.19 41.71 6.49
N ILE A 248 -15.86 40.62 6.87
CA ILE A 248 -17.33 40.53 6.91
C ILE A 248 -17.91 40.76 8.31
N ALA A 249 -17.08 41.16 9.28
CA ALA A 249 -17.44 41.36 10.68
C ALA A 249 -18.09 40.14 11.36
N ASP A 250 -17.63 38.92 11.03
CA ASP A 250 -18.15 37.67 11.59
C ASP A 250 -17.24 37.10 12.71
N PRO A 251 -17.64 37.21 13.99
CA PRO A 251 -16.79 36.79 15.11
C PRO A 251 -16.55 35.28 15.17
N LEU A 252 -17.48 34.44 14.67
CA LEU A 252 -17.32 33.00 14.66
C LEU A 252 -16.17 32.58 13.74
N LEU A 253 -16.16 33.11 12.52
CA LEU A 253 -15.11 32.87 11.52
C LEU A 253 -13.76 33.46 11.96
N VAL A 254 -13.76 34.64 12.59
CA VAL A 254 -12.54 35.21 13.21
C VAL A 254 -11.96 34.25 14.24
N ALA A 255 -12.79 33.77 15.16
CA ALA A 255 -12.35 32.98 16.28
C ALA A 255 -11.87 31.58 15.84
N VAL A 256 -12.67 30.85 15.04
CA VAL A 256 -12.30 29.51 14.55
C VAL A 256 -11.08 29.59 13.63
N GLY A 257 -11.02 30.57 12.72
CA GLY A 257 -9.85 30.78 11.87
C GLY A 257 -8.58 31.05 12.68
N GLY A 258 -8.68 31.87 13.73
CA GLY A 258 -7.56 32.17 14.63
C GLY A 258 -7.06 30.92 15.37
N VAL A 259 -7.98 30.08 15.88
CA VAL A 259 -7.65 28.81 16.55
C VAL A 259 -6.92 27.87 15.59
N VAL A 260 -7.45 27.66 14.38
CA VAL A 260 -6.83 26.80 13.35
C VAL A 260 -5.46 27.35 12.93
N GLY A 261 -5.37 28.67 12.73
CA GLY A 261 -4.12 29.34 12.35
C GLY A 261 -3.02 29.16 13.40
N ALA A 262 -3.34 29.38 14.67
CA ALA A 262 -2.40 29.21 15.78
C ALA A 262 -1.98 27.74 15.95
N SER A 263 -2.94 26.81 15.91
CA SER A 263 -2.67 25.37 16.01
C SER A 263 -1.77 24.87 14.88
N GLY A 264 -2.02 25.30 13.64
CA GLY A 264 -1.19 24.94 12.49
C GLY A 264 0.24 25.50 12.59
N LEU A 265 0.41 26.69 13.15
CA LEU A 265 1.74 27.28 13.34
C LEU A 265 2.54 26.48 14.39
N LEU A 266 1.91 26.12 15.51
CA LEU A 266 2.52 25.28 16.55
C LEU A 266 2.92 23.92 16.00
N LEU A 267 2.03 23.27 15.24
CA LEU A 267 2.35 22.00 14.57
C LEU A 267 3.56 22.16 13.64
N THR A 268 3.60 23.23 12.84
CA THR A 268 4.72 23.53 11.94
C THR A 268 6.03 23.68 12.72
N GLN A 269 6.00 24.34 13.88
CA GLN A 269 7.20 24.50 14.73
C GLN A 269 7.68 23.18 15.32
N ILE A 270 6.75 22.32 15.76
CA ILE A 270 7.07 20.97 16.26
C ILE A 270 7.73 20.15 15.15
N MET A 271 7.16 20.17 13.93
CA MET A 271 7.74 19.50 12.77
C MET A 271 9.11 20.05 12.38
N CYS A 272 9.27 21.38 12.37
CA CYS A 272 10.57 22.02 12.13
C CYS A 272 11.63 21.56 13.14
N ARG A 273 11.29 21.53 14.43
CA ARG A 273 12.19 21.07 15.49
C ARG A 273 12.55 19.60 15.32
N ALA A 274 11.56 18.76 15.03
CA ALA A 274 11.77 17.33 14.82
C ALA A 274 12.61 17.03 13.57
N MET A 275 12.58 17.89 12.55
CA MET A 275 13.39 17.78 11.33
C MET A 275 14.72 18.56 11.42
N ASN A 276 15.05 19.16 12.58
CA ASN A 276 16.15 20.12 12.78
C ASN A 276 16.25 21.15 11.64
N ARG A 277 15.11 21.68 11.24
CA ARG A 277 15.01 22.77 10.27
C ARG A 277 14.52 24.03 10.97
N LYS A 278 15.08 25.17 10.60
CA LYS A 278 14.49 26.46 10.94
C LYS A 278 13.43 26.80 9.90
N LEU A 279 12.24 27.20 10.37
CA LEU A 279 11.14 27.66 9.51
C LEU A 279 11.62 28.70 8.49
N LEU A 280 12.48 29.63 8.91
CA LEU A 280 13.03 30.68 8.04
C LEU A 280 13.88 30.12 6.89
N ASP A 281 14.63 29.04 7.10
CA ASP A 281 15.49 28.47 6.07
C ASP A 281 14.67 27.72 5.01
N ILE A 282 13.53 27.13 5.40
CA ILE A 282 12.54 26.54 4.49
C ILE A 282 11.85 27.66 3.68
N LEU A 283 11.40 28.72 4.36
CA LEU A 283 10.75 29.87 3.72
C LEU A 283 11.66 30.59 2.71
N LEU A 284 12.95 30.70 3.02
CA LEU A 284 13.96 31.31 2.14
C LEU A 284 14.46 30.35 1.06
N GLY A 285 13.96 29.10 1.04
CA GLY A 285 14.36 28.06 0.10
C GLY A 285 15.85 27.73 0.16
N LYS A 286 16.45 27.83 1.36
CA LYS A 286 17.76 27.24 1.65
C LYS A 286 17.57 25.74 1.85
N THR A 287 17.11 25.07 0.80
CA THR A 287 17.03 23.62 0.75
C THR A 287 18.44 23.05 0.70
N SER A 288 18.60 21.86 1.25
CA SER A 288 19.83 21.11 1.49
C SER A 288 20.69 20.78 0.26
N ALA A 289 20.28 21.19 -0.95
CA ALA A 289 20.94 20.89 -2.22
C ALA A 289 22.12 21.83 -2.58
N GLN A 290 22.66 22.60 -1.64
CA GLN A 290 23.89 23.38 -1.84
C GLN A 290 25.00 22.99 -0.84
N GLY A 291 25.26 21.69 -0.73
CA GLY A 291 26.61 21.24 -0.41
C GLY A 291 27.49 21.44 -1.65
N LYS A 292 28.63 22.14 -1.52
CA LYS A 292 29.65 22.22 -2.57
C LYS A 292 30.01 20.81 -3.06
N PRO A 293 30.28 20.59 -4.35
CA PRO A 293 30.84 19.32 -4.81
C PRO A 293 32.17 19.09 -4.08
N LYS A 294 32.21 18.10 -3.18
CA LYS A 294 33.47 17.64 -2.62
C LYS A 294 34.22 16.90 -3.72
N ALA A 295 35.50 17.26 -3.89
CA ALA A 295 36.40 16.68 -4.86
C ALA A 295 36.38 15.15 -4.80
N LYS A 296 36.41 14.50 -5.98
CA LYS A 296 36.73 13.08 -6.14
C LYS A 296 37.87 12.72 -5.19
N LYS A 297 37.59 11.93 -4.15
CA LYS A 297 38.62 11.14 -3.49
C LYS A 297 38.93 9.95 -4.39
N GLU A 298 40.22 9.71 -4.53
CA GLU A 298 40.83 8.76 -5.45
C GLU A 298 40.26 7.36 -5.29
N THR A 299 40.07 6.71 -6.44
CA THR A 299 39.88 5.29 -6.61
C THR A 299 40.97 4.55 -5.84
N VAL A 300 40.61 3.91 -4.72
CA VAL A 300 41.47 2.89 -4.13
C VAL A 300 41.35 1.66 -5.02
N LYS A 301 42.52 1.22 -5.48
CA LYS A 301 42.71 0.07 -6.35
C LYS A 301 42.06 -1.18 -5.76
N VAL A 302 41.42 -1.93 -6.65
CA VAL A 302 41.15 -3.37 -6.50
C VAL A 302 42.45 -4.05 -6.05
N ILE A 303 42.40 -4.71 -4.89
CA ILE A 303 43.34 -5.75 -4.52
C ILE A 303 42.53 -7.04 -4.57
N GLU A 304 43.00 -7.97 -5.40
CA GLU A 304 42.54 -9.35 -5.49
C GLU A 304 42.75 -10.10 -4.16
N GLU A 305 41.80 -10.99 -3.90
CA GLU A 305 41.85 -12.20 -3.08
C GLU A 305 42.58 -12.14 -1.73
N THR A 306 41.80 -12.26 -0.67
CA THR A 306 42.17 -13.16 0.43
C THR A 306 40.90 -13.78 0.99
N ALA A 307 40.85 -15.11 0.94
CA ALA A 307 39.83 -15.90 1.60
C ALA A 307 39.73 -15.49 3.07
N VAL A 308 38.52 -15.10 3.50
CA VAL A 308 38.18 -14.95 4.90
C VAL A 308 37.24 -16.09 5.25
N GLU A 309 37.60 -16.74 6.35
CA GLU A 309 36.94 -17.89 6.97
C GLU A 309 35.43 -17.69 7.15
N THR A 310 34.73 -18.82 7.13
CA THR A 310 33.29 -19.01 7.43
C THR A 310 32.78 -18.06 8.52
N VAL A 311 32.10 -17.00 8.10
CA VAL A 311 31.12 -16.27 8.91
C VAL A 311 29.75 -16.73 8.41
N GLN A 312 28.89 -17.14 9.33
CA GLN A 312 27.51 -17.55 9.08
C GLN A 312 26.79 -16.54 8.17
N SER A 313 25.83 -16.99 7.37
CA SER A 313 25.00 -16.07 6.57
C SER A 313 24.38 -15.01 7.51
N PRO A 314 24.25 -13.74 7.07
CA PRO A 314 23.66 -12.67 7.90
C PRO A 314 22.28 -13.04 8.46
N GLU A 315 21.57 -13.90 7.75
CA GLU A 315 20.27 -14.45 8.14
C GLU A 315 20.39 -15.33 9.41
N MET A 316 21.32 -16.28 9.45
CA MET A 316 21.49 -17.18 10.60
C MET A 316 21.91 -16.43 11.87
N SER A 317 22.70 -15.35 11.76
CA SER A 317 23.06 -14.54 12.93
C SER A 317 21.89 -13.70 13.46
N CYS A 318 20.99 -13.22 12.59
CA CYS A 318 19.79 -12.49 13.00
C CYS A 318 18.83 -13.34 13.83
N GLY A 319 18.56 -14.58 13.39
CA GLY A 319 17.69 -15.51 14.11
C GLY A 319 18.22 -15.86 15.49
N CYS A 320 19.53 -16.08 15.63
CA CYS A 320 20.17 -16.33 16.94
C CYS A 320 20.07 -15.11 17.87
N TRP A 321 20.36 -13.91 17.38
CA TRP A 321 20.25 -12.68 18.17
C TRP A 321 18.83 -12.46 18.70
N LEU A 322 17.82 -12.71 17.87
CA LEU A 322 16.42 -12.57 18.29
C LEU A 322 16.00 -13.65 19.30
N ARG A 323 16.49 -14.88 19.18
CA ARG A 323 16.23 -15.96 20.14
C ARG A 323 16.81 -15.65 21.52
N ASP A 324 18.01 -15.07 21.58
CA ASP A 324 18.68 -14.72 22.84
C ASP A 324 18.19 -13.40 23.46
N ALA A 325 17.49 -12.56 22.70
CA ALA A 325 17.01 -11.25 23.16
C ALA A 325 15.85 -11.34 24.17
N GLU A 326 15.87 -10.53 25.23
CA GLU A 326 14.70 -10.30 26.09
C GLU A 326 13.99 -8.99 25.70
N ARG A 327 14.75 -7.99 25.25
CA ARG A 327 14.24 -6.66 24.87
C ARG A 327 14.51 -6.35 23.41
N VAL A 328 13.44 -6.19 22.64
CA VAL A 328 13.48 -5.90 21.21
C VAL A 328 12.85 -4.54 20.93
N ILE A 329 13.57 -3.67 20.23
CA ILE A 329 13.03 -2.37 19.78
C ILE A 329 12.93 -2.37 18.26
N ILE A 330 11.73 -2.15 17.73
CA ILE A 330 11.48 -2.06 16.29
C ILE A 330 11.40 -0.59 15.87
N VAL A 331 12.19 -0.23 14.85
CA VAL A 331 12.28 1.13 14.29
C VAL A 331 11.73 1.15 12.87
N PRO A 332 10.45 1.49 12.68
CA PRO A 332 9.82 1.52 11.37
C PRO A 332 10.17 2.80 10.58
N GLY A 333 10.33 2.64 9.27
CA GLY A 333 10.65 3.71 8.34
C GLY A 333 9.80 3.71 7.07
N TYR A 334 10.14 4.59 6.14
CA TYR A 334 9.38 4.74 4.90
C TYR A 334 9.46 3.52 3.97
N GLY A 335 10.55 2.75 4.02
CA GLY A 335 10.68 1.49 3.26
C GLY A 335 9.61 0.46 3.67
N MET A 336 9.29 0.35 4.97
CA MET A 336 8.18 -0.50 5.45
C MET A 336 6.85 -0.14 4.76
N ALA A 337 6.57 1.15 4.60
CA ALA A 337 5.35 1.64 3.96
C ALA A 337 5.34 1.39 2.44
N LEU A 338 6.50 1.48 1.77
CA LEU A 338 6.62 1.18 0.34
C LEU A 338 6.36 -0.31 0.06
N SER A 339 6.93 -1.18 0.88
CA SER A 339 6.82 -2.64 0.78
C SER A 339 5.52 -3.20 1.35
N GLN A 340 4.66 -2.36 1.95
CA GLN A 340 3.44 -2.77 2.65
C GLN A 340 3.70 -3.84 3.73
N ALA A 341 4.80 -3.68 4.46
CA ALA A 341 5.31 -4.68 5.40
C ALA A 341 4.69 -4.57 6.81
N GLN A 342 3.76 -3.63 7.06
CA GLN A 342 3.16 -3.41 8.37
C GLN A 342 2.54 -4.68 8.98
N SER A 343 1.93 -5.55 8.17
CA SER A 343 1.37 -6.82 8.64
C SER A 343 2.45 -7.80 9.09
N SER A 344 3.58 -7.87 8.36
CA SER A 344 4.74 -8.70 8.74
C SER A 344 5.40 -8.19 10.01
N VAL A 345 5.42 -6.87 10.22
CA VAL A 345 5.90 -6.28 11.48
C VAL A 345 5.00 -6.64 12.66
N LYS A 346 3.68 -6.62 12.47
CA LYS A 346 2.72 -7.08 13.49
C LYS A 346 2.92 -8.56 13.80
N GLN A 347 3.14 -9.38 12.77
CA GLN A 347 3.40 -10.81 12.93
C GLN A 347 4.66 -11.06 13.76
N LEU A 348 5.79 -10.43 13.38
CA LEU A 348 7.05 -10.53 14.11
C LEU A 348 6.90 -10.09 15.59
N MET A 349 6.22 -8.97 15.85
CA MET A 349 5.91 -8.52 17.21
C MET A 349 5.13 -9.58 17.99
N THR A 350 4.11 -10.18 17.37
CA THR A 350 3.24 -11.16 18.01
C THR A 350 4.01 -12.45 18.35
N GLU A 351 4.88 -12.91 17.44
CA GLU A 351 5.75 -14.09 17.66
C GLU A 351 6.76 -13.83 18.78
N LEU A 352 7.43 -12.68 18.78
CA LEU A 352 8.39 -12.32 19.84
C LEU A 352 7.72 -12.19 21.22
N GLU A 353 6.51 -11.63 21.28
CA GLU A 353 5.75 -11.49 22.54
C GLU A 353 5.18 -12.82 23.05
N ALA A 354 4.81 -13.72 22.13
CA ALA A 354 4.39 -15.08 22.49
C ALA A 354 5.52 -15.84 23.22
N ASP A 355 6.77 -15.58 22.82
CA ASP A 355 7.98 -16.11 23.47
C ASP A 355 8.41 -15.31 24.72
N GLY A 356 7.57 -14.38 25.19
CA GLY A 356 7.75 -13.64 26.43
C GLY A 356 8.71 -12.45 26.34
N LYS A 357 9.10 -12.02 25.14
CA LYS A 357 10.01 -10.89 24.93
C LYS A 357 9.28 -9.55 25.03
N GLU A 358 9.98 -8.54 25.53
CA GLU A 358 9.48 -7.16 25.57
C GLU A 358 9.72 -6.49 24.21
N VAL A 359 8.64 -6.24 23.46
CA VAL A 359 8.71 -5.55 22.16
C VAL A 359 8.18 -4.12 22.28
N LYS A 360 9.01 -3.14 21.91
CA LYS A 360 8.65 -1.72 21.82
C LYS A 360 8.85 -1.21 20.39
N PHE A 361 8.08 -0.20 20.00
CA PHE A 361 8.26 0.52 18.74
C PHE A 361 8.82 1.90 19.00
N ALA A 362 9.94 2.22 18.36
CA ALA A 362 10.56 3.53 18.43
C ALA A 362 10.21 4.34 17.18
N ILE A 363 9.32 5.32 17.35
CA ILE A 363 8.82 6.14 16.26
C ILE A 363 9.59 7.46 16.21
N HIS A 364 10.31 7.67 15.12
CA HIS A 364 10.86 8.98 14.83
C HIS A 364 9.75 9.91 14.32
N PRO A 365 9.59 11.16 14.81
CA PRO A 365 8.46 12.03 14.44
C PRO A 365 8.34 12.38 12.95
N VAL A 366 9.42 12.15 12.20
CA VAL A 366 9.57 12.47 10.77
C VAL A 366 9.76 11.21 9.92
N ALA A 367 9.62 10.02 10.51
CA ALA A 367 9.63 8.77 9.77
C ALA A 367 8.44 8.72 8.80
N GLY A 368 8.73 8.50 7.51
CA GLY A 368 7.71 8.45 6.46
C GLY A 368 7.59 9.74 5.64
N ARG A 369 6.36 10.05 5.17
CA ARG A 369 6.05 11.23 4.34
C ARG A 369 5.07 12.22 4.97
N MET A 370 4.62 11.95 6.20
CA MET A 370 3.83 12.88 7.02
C MET A 370 4.13 12.65 8.51
N PRO A 371 3.92 13.65 9.37
CA PRO A 371 3.85 13.42 10.81
C PRO A 371 2.85 12.32 11.13
N GLY A 372 3.25 11.39 12.02
CA GLY A 372 2.41 10.28 12.43
C GLY A 372 2.20 9.20 11.36
N HIS A 373 2.95 9.21 10.25
CA HIS A 373 2.77 8.23 9.17
C HIS A 373 2.93 6.80 9.67
N MET A 374 3.97 6.53 10.46
CA MET A 374 4.21 5.18 11.02
C MET A 374 3.12 4.81 12.03
N ASN A 375 2.71 5.73 12.91
CA ASN A 375 1.67 5.46 13.91
C ASN A 375 0.36 5.01 13.24
N VAL A 376 0.00 5.63 12.12
CA VAL A 376 -1.20 5.28 11.37
C VAL A 376 -1.09 3.89 10.73
N LEU A 377 0.04 3.57 10.10
CA LEU A 377 0.23 2.25 9.45
C LEU A 377 0.33 1.11 10.45
N LEU A 378 0.93 1.34 11.61
CA LEU A 378 1.00 0.33 12.68
C LEU A 378 -0.37 0.16 13.35
N ALA A 379 -1.14 1.24 13.52
CA ALA A 379 -2.50 1.17 14.01
C ALA A 379 -3.45 0.47 13.02
N GLU A 380 -3.21 0.57 11.71
CA GLU A 380 -3.97 -0.13 10.67
C GLU A 380 -3.89 -1.66 10.82
N VAL A 381 -2.80 -2.18 11.38
CA VAL A 381 -2.58 -3.61 11.66
C VAL A 381 -2.75 -3.96 13.14
N ASP A 382 -3.52 -3.17 13.89
CA ASP A 382 -3.85 -3.42 15.30
C ASP A 382 -2.61 -3.53 16.22
N ILE A 383 -1.55 -2.73 16.00
CA ILE A 383 -0.47 -2.57 16.99
C ILE A 383 -0.94 -1.59 18.09
N PRO A 384 -0.91 -2.00 19.36
CA PRO A 384 -1.33 -1.16 20.48
C PRO A 384 -0.50 0.13 20.62
N TYR A 385 -1.17 1.26 20.83
CA TYR A 385 -0.51 2.58 20.94
C TYR A 385 0.43 2.71 22.15
N ASP A 386 0.20 1.96 23.22
CA ASP A 386 1.06 1.91 24.40
C ASP A 386 2.45 1.33 24.11
N LYS A 387 2.61 0.62 22.99
CA LYS A 387 3.90 0.13 22.51
C LYS A 387 4.57 1.09 21.54
N LEU A 388 3.89 2.14 21.09
CA LEU A 388 4.42 3.14 20.16
C LEU A 388 5.01 4.31 20.95
N TYR A 389 6.33 4.30 21.12
CA TYR A 389 7.05 5.34 21.84
C TYR A 389 7.60 6.38 20.87
N GLU A 390 7.49 7.64 21.24
CA GLU A 390 8.14 8.74 20.54
C GLU A 390 9.64 8.74 20.87
N MET A 391 10.47 9.19 19.93
CA MET A 391 11.94 9.25 20.06
C MET A 391 12.45 9.81 21.41
N GLN A 392 11.80 10.84 21.97
CA GLN A 392 12.23 11.45 23.24
C GLN A 392 12.03 10.53 24.45
N ASP A 393 11.06 9.63 24.37
CA ASP A 393 10.69 8.75 25.47
C ASP A 393 11.44 7.41 25.41
N ILE A 394 11.99 7.04 24.24
CA ILE A 394 12.64 5.74 24.00
C ILE A 394 14.16 5.81 23.76
N ASN A 395 14.75 6.98 23.46
CA ASN A 395 16.18 7.02 23.11
C ASN A 395 17.11 6.49 24.21
N GLU A 396 16.78 6.66 25.49
CA GLU A 396 17.60 6.12 26.58
C GLU A 396 17.48 4.58 26.70
N ASP A 397 16.39 3.99 26.19
CA ASP A 397 16.15 2.53 26.25
C ASP A 397 17.03 1.76 25.24
N PHE A 398 17.58 2.40 24.20
CA PHE A 398 18.41 1.72 23.20
C PHE A 398 19.66 1.07 23.78
N LYS A 399 20.26 1.65 24.82
CA LYS A 399 21.45 1.10 25.52
C LYS A 399 21.15 -0.22 26.23
N ASP A 400 19.90 -0.40 26.62
CA ASP A 400 19.40 -1.56 27.34
C ASP A 400 18.71 -2.58 26.40
N ALA A 401 18.61 -2.27 25.10
CA ALA A 401 18.00 -3.14 24.10
C ALA A 401 18.98 -4.23 23.66
N ASP A 402 18.51 -5.47 23.64
CA ASP A 402 19.30 -6.61 23.17
C ASP A 402 19.37 -6.62 21.64
N VAL A 403 18.23 -6.39 20.98
CA VAL A 403 18.16 -6.30 19.52
C VAL A 403 17.33 -5.10 19.10
N VAL A 404 17.85 -4.31 18.17
CA VAL A 404 17.10 -3.29 17.44
C VAL A 404 16.89 -3.72 16.01
N ILE A 405 15.65 -3.66 15.52
CA ILE A 405 15.29 -3.99 14.14
C ILE A 405 14.87 -2.70 13.43
N VAL A 406 15.71 -2.22 12.52
CA VAL A 406 15.42 -1.04 11.69
C VAL A 406 14.80 -1.50 10.38
N ILE A 407 13.58 -1.02 10.08
CA ILE A 407 12.79 -1.51 8.95
C ILE A 407 12.53 -0.37 7.97
N GLY A 408 13.32 -0.30 6.91
CA GLY A 408 13.16 0.70 5.86
C GLY A 408 13.39 2.14 6.34
N ALA A 409 14.22 2.33 7.36
CA ALA A 409 14.62 3.63 7.90
C ALA A 409 16.10 3.90 7.61
N ASN A 410 16.40 5.11 7.13
CA ASN A 410 17.78 5.50 6.78
C ASN A 410 18.15 6.81 7.46
N ASP A 411 17.62 7.96 7.02
CA ASP A 411 18.02 9.26 7.57
C ASP A 411 17.73 9.42 9.07
N VAL A 412 16.62 8.85 9.56
CA VAL A 412 16.15 8.98 10.96
C VAL A 412 16.96 8.17 11.98
N VAL A 413 17.83 7.28 11.50
CA VAL A 413 18.75 6.48 12.31
C VAL A 413 20.22 6.80 12.00
N ASN A 414 20.49 7.77 11.13
CA ASN A 414 21.83 7.99 10.57
C ASN A 414 22.75 8.78 11.55
N PRO A 415 23.80 8.15 12.12
CA PRO A 415 24.70 8.80 13.08
C PRO A 415 25.49 9.98 12.51
N ALA A 416 25.58 10.12 11.19
CA ALA A 416 26.18 11.28 10.55
C ALA A 416 25.46 12.59 10.93
N ALA A 417 24.21 12.53 11.40
CA ALA A 417 23.52 13.68 11.98
C ALA A 417 24.29 14.30 13.17
N ASN A 418 25.00 13.50 13.96
CA ASN A 418 25.73 13.98 15.15
C ASN A 418 27.14 14.49 14.83
N THR A 419 27.76 14.03 13.73
CA THR A 419 29.20 14.20 13.49
C THR A 419 29.54 14.90 12.17
N ALA A 420 28.69 14.81 11.15
CA ALA A 420 29.01 15.27 9.80
C ALA A 420 28.59 16.73 9.57
N GLU A 421 29.40 17.67 10.06
CA GLU A 421 29.15 19.11 9.91
C GLU A 421 28.96 19.53 8.44
N GLY A 422 27.93 20.37 8.19
CA GLY A 422 27.62 20.89 6.87
C GLY A 422 26.80 19.95 5.97
N THR A 423 26.38 18.79 6.47
CA THR A 423 25.40 17.92 5.80
C THR A 423 23.96 18.39 6.08
N PRO A 424 23.00 18.04 5.19
CA PRO A 424 21.57 18.28 5.39
C PRO A 424 20.97 17.81 6.71
N ILE A 425 21.56 16.81 7.35
CA ILE A 425 21.06 16.15 8.56
C ILE A 425 21.87 16.52 9.81
N TYR A 426 22.91 17.34 9.71
CA TYR A 426 23.72 17.71 10.87
C TYR A 426 22.89 18.42 11.95
N GLY A 427 22.93 17.91 13.17
CA GLY A 427 22.14 18.33 14.34
C GLY A 427 20.70 17.81 14.36
N MET A 428 20.30 16.99 13.38
CA MET A 428 18.99 16.32 13.41
C MET A 428 18.97 15.34 14.59
N PRO A 429 17.98 15.43 15.50
CA PRO A 429 17.73 14.36 16.45
C PRO A 429 17.51 13.07 15.66
N ILE A 430 18.13 11.98 16.08
CA ILE A 430 17.97 10.67 15.48
C ILE A 430 17.57 9.67 16.57
N LEU A 431 17.09 8.51 16.15
CA LEU A 431 17.01 7.35 17.03
C LEU A 431 18.43 6.80 17.18
N ASP A 432 18.92 6.71 18.41
CA ASP A 432 20.28 6.29 18.74
C ASP A 432 20.43 4.75 18.68
N VAL A 433 20.02 4.17 17.55
CA VAL A 433 19.96 2.71 17.33
C VAL A 433 21.31 2.02 17.37
N GLU A 434 22.40 2.79 17.18
CA GLU A 434 23.79 2.32 17.27
C GLU A 434 24.17 1.94 18.71
N ASP A 435 23.47 2.46 19.73
CA ASP A 435 23.77 2.18 21.14
C ASP A 435 23.31 0.79 21.59
N ALA A 436 22.56 0.06 20.76
CA ALA A 436 22.04 -1.27 21.08
C ALA A 436 23.09 -2.39 20.96
N LYS A 437 22.86 -3.51 21.66
CA LYS A 437 23.81 -4.64 21.68
C LYS A 437 23.94 -5.30 20.30
N SER A 438 22.83 -5.45 19.59
CA SER A 438 22.75 -5.98 18.23
C SER A 438 21.77 -5.17 17.39
N LEU A 439 22.13 -4.88 16.14
CA LEU A 439 21.34 -4.06 15.23
C LEU A 439 21.09 -4.81 13.92
N ILE A 440 19.83 -4.98 13.55
CA ILE A 440 19.41 -5.59 12.27
C ILE A 440 18.83 -4.49 11.39
N MET A 441 19.42 -4.26 10.22
CA MET A 441 18.97 -3.23 9.27
C MET A 441 18.32 -3.88 8.04
N CYS A 442 17.01 -3.71 7.90
CA CYS A 442 16.20 -4.21 6.78
C CYS A 442 15.90 -3.09 5.79
N ASN A 443 16.83 -2.82 4.87
CA ASN A 443 16.74 -1.72 3.90
C ASN A 443 17.00 -2.23 2.48
N TYR A 444 16.38 -1.61 1.47
CA TYR A 444 16.50 -2.06 0.07
C TYR A 444 17.92 -2.09 -0.47
N ASP A 445 18.71 -1.06 -0.15
CA ASP A 445 20.09 -0.90 -0.56
C ASP A 445 20.86 -0.08 0.49
N THR A 446 22.15 0.14 0.24
CA THR A 446 23.02 1.00 1.04
C THR A 446 23.06 2.44 0.55
N GLN A 447 22.20 2.82 -0.42
CA GLN A 447 22.20 4.16 -0.97
C GLN A 447 21.70 5.17 0.08
N PRO A 448 22.13 6.44 -0.05
CA PRO A 448 21.60 7.51 0.78
C PRO A 448 20.08 7.60 0.76
N GLY A 449 19.51 7.92 1.93
CA GLY A 449 18.09 8.17 2.08
C GLY A 449 17.63 9.46 1.39
N TYR A 450 16.53 10.03 1.88
CA TYR A 450 15.98 11.24 1.32
C TYR A 450 17.01 12.39 1.33
N ALA A 451 17.80 12.50 2.40
CA ALA A 451 18.74 13.59 2.60
C ALA A 451 19.97 13.54 1.68
N GLY A 452 20.23 12.43 0.99
CA GLY A 452 21.39 12.27 0.12
C GLY A 452 22.73 12.25 0.89
N VAL A 453 22.70 11.79 2.15
CA VAL A 453 23.89 11.63 3.00
C VAL A 453 24.12 10.14 3.25
N ASP A 454 25.35 9.67 3.06
CA ASP A 454 25.73 8.28 3.35
C ASP A 454 25.49 7.96 4.83
N ASN A 455 25.11 6.71 5.13
CA ASN A 455 24.86 6.27 6.50
C ASN A 455 26.05 5.44 7.01
N PRO A 456 26.78 5.91 8.04
CA PRO A 456 27.90 5.18 8.64
C PRO A 456 27.55 3.78 9.16
N LEU A 457 26.27 3.51 9.43
CA LEU A 457 25.82 2.18 9.87
C LEU A 457 25.97 1.11 8.79
N TYR A 458 26.09 1.49 7.51
CA TYR A 458 26.32 0.54 6.42
C TYR A 458 27.81 0.24 6.17
N GLU A 459 28.72 0.91 6.88
CA GLU A 459 30.15 0.65 6.73
C GLU A 459 30.49 -0.74 7.31
N GLY A 460 31.10 -1.60 6.49
CA GLY A 460 31.44 -2.96 6.87
C GLY A 460 32.48 -3.05 8.00
N GLY A 461 32.52 -4.20 8.68
CA GLY A 461 33.47 -4.47 9.78
C GLY A 461 32.92 -4.21 11.18
N ARG A 462 31.60 -4.02 11.33
CA ARG A 462 30.91 -3.88 12.62
C ARG A 462 30.22 -5.19 12.98
N GLU A 463 30.76 -5.91 13.96
CA GLU A 463 30.33 -7.27 14.31
C GLU A 463 28.91 -7.36 14.89
N HIS A 464 28.36 -6.24 15.40
CA HIS A 464 27.03 -6.18 16.00
C HIS A 464 25.94 -5.64 15.05
N ILE A 465 26.26 -5.41 13.77
CA ILE A 465 25.30 -4.90 12.78
C ILE A 465 25.11 -5.94 11.66
N ALA A 466 23.88 -6.43 11.50
CA ALA A 466 23.48 -7.28 10.39
C ALA A 466 22.73 -6.45 9.33
N LEU A 467 23.23 -6.46 8.10
CA LEU A 467 22.61 -5.77 6.97
C LEU A 467 21.79 -6.75 6.13
N MET A 468 20.46 -6.60 6.19
CA MET A 468 19.49 -7.37 5.42
C MET A 468 19.02 -6.51 4.24
N LEU A 469 19.66 -6.70 3.08
CA LEU A 469 19.35 -5.91 1.89
C LEU A 469 18.21 -6.53 1.07
N GLY A 470 17.25 -5.71 0.64
CA GLY A 470 16.12 -6.16 -0.17
C GLY A 470 14.79 -5.52 0.24
N ASP A 471 13.69 -5.98 -0.34
CA ASP A 471 12.36 -5.49 0.04
C ASP A 471 12.12 -5.74 1.55
N ALA A 472 11.51 -4.77 2.25
CA ALA A 472 11.33 -4.86 3.70
C ALA A 472 10.43 -6.04 4.09
N LYS A 473 9.49 -6.45 3.24
CA LYS A 473 8.63 -7.60 3.48
C LYS A 473 9.39 -8.92 3.33
N GLU A 474 10.25 -9.02 2.33
CA GLU A 474 11.10 -10.20 2.08
C GLU A 474 12.14 -10.39 3.20
N THR A 475 12.83 -9.32 3.57
CA THR A 475 13.85 -9.34 4.62
C THR A 475 13.26 -9.67 6.00
N LEU A 476 12.08 -9.14 6.33
CA LEU A 476 11.35 -9.55 7.53
C LEU A 476 10.92 -11.02 7.48
N GLY A 477 10.48 -11.50 6.30
CA GLY A 477 10.17 -12.92 6.10
C GLY A 477 11.38 -13.81 6.41
N ALA A 478 12.54 -13.48 5.86
CA ALA A 478 13.78 -14.22 6.10
C ALA A 478 14.19 -14.21 7.59
N ILE A 479 14.04 -13.06 8.27
CA ILE A 479 14.32 -12.96 9.71
C ILE A 479 13.37 -13.84 10.54
N MET A 480 12.07 -13.83 10.23
CA MET A 480 11.09 -14.67 10.91
C MET A 480 11.38 -16.16 10.67
N SER A 481 11.72 -16.55 9.45
CA SER A 481 12.13 -17.94 9.16
C SER A 481 13.36 -18.35 9.96
N SER A 482 14.40 -17.52 9.96
CA SER A 482 15.63 -17.82 10.72
C SER A 482 15.40 -17.83 12.24
N TYR A 483 14.50 -17.00 12.75
CA TYR A 483 14.10 -17.00 14.15
C TYR A 483 13.45 -18.33 14.55
N ARG A 484 12.59 -18.88 13.68
CA ARG A 484 11.87 -20.15 13.89
C ARG A 484 12.78 -21.39 13.77
N GLU A 485 13.80 -21.36 12.92
CA GLU A 485 14.55 -22.56 12.54
C GLU A 485 15.48 -23.14 13.63
N GLY A 486 15.94 -22.37 14.63
CA GLY A 486 16.65 -22.91 15.80
C GLY A 486 18.04 -23.52 15.51
N ASP A 487 18.94 -23.56 16.49
CA ASP A 487 20.23 -24.25 16.38
C ASP A 487 19.99 -25.77 16.48
N GLY A 488 19.59 -26.37 15.37
CA GLY A 488 19.40 -27.80 15.22
C GLY A 488 20.36 -28.37 14.19
N THR A 489 21.64 -28.50 14.53
CA THR A 489 22.46 -29.57 13.94
C THR A 489 21.98 -30.90 14.51
N ASP A 490 20.86 -31.41 13.99
CA ASP A 490 20.56 -32.83 14.02
C ASP A 490 20.61 -33.32 12.58
N GLU A 491 21.79 -33.77 12.17
CA GLU A 491 21.89 -34.86 11.22
C GLU A 491 21.10 -36.04 11.80
N VAL A 492 19.83 -36.16 11.41
CA VAL A 492 19.09 -37.40 11.58
C VAL A 492 19.64 -38.39 10.55
N THR A 493 20.61 -39.18 11.01
CA THR A 493 20.91 -40.46 10.38
C THR A 493 19.63 -41.29 10.37
N PRO A 494 19.24 -41.90 9.23
CA PRO A 494 17.94 -42.56 9.13
C PRO A 494 17.93 -43.80 10.03
N SER A 495 17.06 -43.78 11.04
CA SER A 495 16.68 -44.98 11.77
C SER A 495 15.17 -44.99 11.99
N GLY A 496 14.49 -45.84 11.22
CA GLY A 496 13.10 -46.29 11.44
C GLY A 496 12.03 -45.26 11.08
N GLU A 497 11.42 -45.42 9.91
CA GLU A 497 10.32 -44.61 9.38
C GLU A 497 9.14 -44.46 10.36
N ALA A 498 8.96 -43.24 10.90
CA ALA A 498 7.67 -42.70 11.27
C ALA A 498 7.33 -41.60 10.26
N MET A 499 6.16 -41.70 9.62
CA MET A 499 5.70 -40.76 8.60
C MET A 499 5.51 -39.37 9.21
N THR A 500 6.04 -38.30 8.58
CA THR A 500 5.83 -36.92 9.08
C THR A 500 4.37 -36.52 8.94
N THR A 501 3.87 -35.61 9.80
CA THR A 501 2.48 -35.11 9.76
C THR A 501 2.10 -34.58 8.38
N GLU A 502 3.02 -33.93 7.69
CA GLU A 502 2.84 -33.44 6.31
C GLU A 502 2.62 -34.57 5.30
N LEU A 503 3.47 -35.60 5.32
CA LEU A 503 3.34 -36.77 4.46
C LEU A 503 2.08 -37.58 4.78
N GLN A 504 1.69 -37.64 6.06
CA GLN A 504 0.46 -38.26 6.50
C GLN A 504 -0.77 -37.51 5.94
N SER A 505 -0.81 -36.19 6.06
CA SER A 505 -1.84 -35.33 5.45
C SER A 505 -1.93 -35.52 3.94
N GLY A 506 -0.79 -35.53 3.24
CA GLY A 506 -0.72 -35.77 1.80
C GLY A 506 -1.25 -37.16 1.40
N THR A 507 -1.01 -38.18 2.22
CA THR A 507 -1.49 -39.55 2.00
C THR A 507 -2.99 -39.66 2.22
N TRP A 508 -3.52 -39.02 3.27
CA TRP A 508 -4.95 -38.96 3.51
C TRP A 508 -5.70 -38.26 2.38
N LEU A 509 -5.16 -37.15 1.86
CA LEU A 509 -5.74 -36.46 0.71
C LEU A 509 -5.66 -37.29 -0.57
N ARG A 510 -4.57 -38.03 -0.79
CA ARG A 510 -4.45 -38.96 -1.92
C ARG A 510 -5.56 -40.00 -1.91
N ASP A 511 -5.83 -40.60 -0.75
CA ASP A 511 -6.78 -41.71 -0.60
C ASP A 511 -8.25 -41.25 -0.42
N ALA A 512 -8.50 -39.94 -0.26
CA ALA A 512 -9.83 -39.37 -0.08
C ALA A 512 -10.63 -39.27 -1.39
N GLU A 513 -11.93 -39.55 -1.35
CA GLU A 513 -12.87 -39.25 -2.45
C GLU A 513 -13.65 -37.96 -2.15
N ARG A 514 -14.04 -37.74 -0.89
CA ARG A 514 -14.78 -36.56 -0.43
C ARG A 514 -14.00 -35.73 0.56
N VAL A 515 -13.80 -34.45 0.23
CA VAL A 515 -13.04 -33.48 1.02
C VAL A 515 -13.91 -32.26 1.34
N ILE A 516 -14.01 -31.92 2.64
CA ILE A 516 -14.69 -30.70 3.07
C ILE A 516 -13.66 -29.72 3.61
N ILE A 517 -13.64 -28.50 3.07
CA ILE A 517 -12.75 -27.42 3.51
C ILE A 517 -13.52 -26.45 4.41
N VAL A 518 -13.00 -26.18 5.60
CA VAL A 518 -13.56 -25.28 6.60
C VAL A 518 -12.69 -24.02 6.69
N PRO A 519 -13.06 -22.93 5.99
CA PRO A 519 -12.34 -21.67 6.07
C PRO A 519 -12.63 -20.96 7.40
N GLY A 520 -11.60 -20.40 8.01
CA GLY A 520 -11.68 -19.61 9.23
C GLY A 520 -10.94 -18.28 9.13
N TYR A 521 -10.92 -17.55 10.25
CA TYR A 521 -10.31 -16.23 10.28
C TYR A 521 -8.79 -16.25 10.03
N GLY A 522 -8.09 -17.33 10.41
CA GLY A 522 -6.66 -17.49 10.11
C GLY A 522 -6.36 -17.54 8.61
N MET A 523 -7.26 -18.07 7.77
CA MET A 523 -7.15 -18.00 6.30
C MET A 523 -7.16 -16.54 5.80
N ALA A 524 -8.00 -15.69 6.40
CA ALA A 524 -8.11 -14.28 6.04
C ALA A 524 -6.87 -13.49 6.48
N LEU A 525 -6.32 -13.81 7.67
CA LEU A 525 -5.09 -13.19 8.18
C LEU A 525 -3.88 -13.47 7.29
N SER A 526 -3.74 -14.71 6.81
CA SER A 526 -2.64 -15.13 5.94
C SER A 526 -2.85 -14.83 4.45
N GLN A 527 -4.01 -14.27 4.08
CA GLN A 527 -4.42 -14.08 2.68
C GLN A 527 -4.33 -15.39 1.86
N ALA A 528 -4.72 -16.51 2.46
CA ALA A 528 -4.56 -17.84 1.88
C ALA A 528 -5.65 -18.23 0.86
N GLN A 529 -6.64 -17.38 0.57
CA GLN A 529 -7.76 -17.71 -0.31
C GLN A 529 -7.31 -18.25 -1.69
N SER A 530 -6.23 -17.72 -2.26
CA SER A 530 -5.68 -18.23 -3.53
C SER A 530 -5.07 -19.64 -3.38
N ALA A 531 -4.38 -19.92 -2.26
CA ALA A 531 -3.83 -21.24 -1.98
C ALA A 531 -4.95 -22.27 -1.74
N VAL A 532 -6.04 -21.86 -1.10
CA VAL A 532 -7.25 -22.67 -0.95
C VAL A 532 -7.86 -23.02 -2.32
N LYS A 533 -7.98 -22.03 -3.21
CA LYS A 533 -8.45 -22.27 -4.59
C LYS A 533 -7.53 -23.22 -5.36
N GLN A 534 -6.21 -23.08 -5.21
CA GLN A 534 -5.23 -23.95 -5.84
C GLN A 534 -5.38 -25.40 -5.35
N LEU A 535 -5.43 -25.62 -4.04
CA LEU A 535 -5.63 -26.95 -3.46
C LEU A 535 -6.96 -27.56 -3.90
N MET A 536 -8.06 -26.81 -3.89
CA MET A 536 -9.36 -27.26 -4.39
C MET A 536 -9.27 -27.72 -5.85
N THR A 537 -8.63 -26.92 -6.70
CA THR A 537 -8.48 -27.22 -8.14
C THR A 537 -7.65 -28.50 -8.35
N GLU A 538 -6.57 -28.68 -7.60
CA GLU A 538 -5.74 -29.89 -7.70
C GLU A 538 -6.43 -31.16 -7.19
N LEU A 539 -7.25 -31.04 -6.15
CA LEU A 539 -8.05 -32.17 -5.64
C LEU A 539 -9.13 -32.56 -6.65
N GLU A 540 -9.81 -31.57 -7.26
CA GLU A 540 -10.83 -31.82 -8.28
C GLU A 540 -10.27 -32.39 -9.58
N GLN A 541 -9.06 -31.98 -9.98
CA GLN A 541 -8.36 -32.57 -11.12
C GLN A 541 -8.08 -34.07 -10.93
N GLU A 542 -7.94 -34.53 -9.68
CA GLU A 542 -7.82 -35.94 -9.32
C GLU A 542 -9.19 -36.63 -9.12
N GLY A 543 -10.28 -35.98 -9.53
CA GLY A 543 -11.64 -36.51 -9.47
C GLY A 543 -12.27 -36.52 -8.08
N LYS A 544 -11.72 -35.75 -7.12
CA LYS A 544 -12.25 -35.67 -5.75
C LYS A 544 -13.38 -34.68 -5.66
N GLU A 545 -14.38 -34.98 -4.84
CA GLU A 545 -15.49 -34.06 -4.55
C GLU A 545 -15.07 -33.11 -3.43
N VAL A 546 -14.98 -31.81 -3.75
CA VAL A 546 -14.60 -30.76 -2.80
C VAL A 546 -15.77 -29.81 -2.56
N SER A 547 -16.12 -29.60 -1.29
CA SER A 547 -17.09 -28.60 -0.84
C SER A 547 -16.55 -27.77 0.32
N PHE A 548 -17.15 -26.60 0.55
CA PHE A 548 -16.75 -25.66 1.59
C PHE A 548 -17.82 -25.57 2.66
N ALA A 549 -17.43 -25.79 3.92
CA ALA A 549 -18.30 -25.69 5.08
C ALA A 549 -18.19 -24.29 5.70
N ILE A 550 -19.21 -23.46 5.49
CA ILE A 550 -19.22 -22.07 5.95
C ILE A 550 -19.99 -21.95 7.26
N HIS A 551 -19.29 -21.52 8.31
CA HIS A 551 -19.93 -21.13 9.56
C HIS A 551 -20.38 -19.66 9.49
N PRO A 552 -21.60 -19.29 9.88
CA PRO A 552 -22.13 -17.92 9.77
C PRO A 552 -21.38 -16.86 10.60
N VAL A 553 -20.55 -17.30 11.55
CA VAL A 553 -19.69 -16.44 12.40
C VAL A 553 -18.20 -16.66 12.16
N ALA A 554 -17.81 -17.38 11.11
CA ALA A 554 -16.41 -17.48 10.72
C ALA A 554 -15.90 -16.12 10.21
N GLY A 555 -14.88 -15.58 10.88
CA GLY A 555 -14.29 -14.27 10.58
C GLY A 555 -14.84 -13.11 11.42
N ARG A 556 -14.50 -11.87 11.06
CA ARG A 556 -14.90 -10.66 11.81
C ARG A 556 -16.30 -10.12 11.47
N MET A 557 -16.97 -10.66 10.46
CA MET A 557 -18.34 -10.27 10.09
C MET A 557 -19.09 -11.44 9.44
N PRO A 558 -20.43 -11.51 9.53
CA PRO A 558 -21.21 -12.53 8.82
C PRO A 558 -20.97 -12.46 7.30
N GLY A 559 -20.82 -13.63 6.66
CA GLY A 559 -20.54 -13.76 5.23
C GLY A 559 -19.11 -13.43 4.81
N HIS A 560 -18.20 -13.17 5.77
CA HIS A 560 -16.81 -12.82 5.46
C HIS A 560 -16.09 -13.90 4.64
N MET A 561 -16.28 -15.18 4.97
CA MET A 561 -15.67 -16.28 4.21
C MET A 561 -16.22 -16.37 2.78
N ASN A 562 -17.52 -16.16 2.59
CA ASN A 562 -18.15 -16.19 1.27
C ASN A 562 -17.54 -15.13 0.34
N VAL A 563 -17.26 -13.92 0.87
CA VAL A 563 -16.62 -12.84 0.10
C VAL A 563 -15.19 -13.21 -0.30
N LEU A 564 -14.39 -13.75 0.63
CA LEU A 564 -12.99 -14.11 0.34
C LEU A 564 -12.87 -15.27 -0.65
N LEU A 565 -13.75 -16.27 -0.54
CA LEU A 565 -13.76 -17.38 -1.49
C LEU A 565 -14.31 -16.95 -2.86
N ALA A 566 -15.27 -16.01 -2.89
CA ALA A 566 -15.75 -15.43 -4.14
C ALA A 566 -14.70 -14.54 -4.83
N GLU A 567 -13.80 -13.89 -4.08
CA GLU A 567 -12.69 -13.09 -4.64
C GLU A 567 -11.72 -13.93 -5.49
N VAL A 568 -11.62 -15.23 -5.21
CA VAL A 568 -10.78 -16.19 -5.94
C VAL A 568 -11.59 -17.16 -6.82
N ASP A 569 -12.80 -16.75 -7.19
CA ASP A 569 -13.69 -17.48 -8.11
C ASP A 569 -14.00 -18.91 -7.66
N ILE A 570 -14.22 -19.15 -6.36
CA ILE A 570 -14.81 -20.41 -5.88
C ILE A 570 -16.32 -20.36 -6.14
N PRO A 571 -16.88 -21.34 -6.88
CA PRO A 571 -18.30 -21.39 -7.19
C PRO A 571 -19.19 -21.40 -5.95
N TYR A 572 -20.24 -20.57 -5.94
CA TYR A 572 -21.16 -20.44 -4.81
C TYR A 572 -21.90 -21.74 -4.48
N ASP A 573 -22.13 -22.62 -5.45
CA ASP A 573 -22.78 -23.93 -5.24
C ASP A 573 -21.95 -24.90 -4.40
N LYS A 574 -20.64 -24.65 -4.29
CA LYS A 574 -19.73 -25.39 -3.40
C LYS A 574 -19.71 -24.85 -1.97
N LEU A 575 -20.21 -23.64 -1.74
CA LEU A 575 -20.29 -23.03 -0.42
C LEU A 575 -21.56 -23.52 0.28
N LYS A 576 -21.38 -24.43 1.24
CA LYS A 576 -22.44 -25.04 2.02
C LYS A 576 -22.50 -24.38 3.39
N GLU A 577 -23.67 -23.85 3.74
CA GLU A 577 -23.89 -23.30 5.08
C GLU A 577 -23.89 -24.43 6.13
N MET A 578 -23.55 -24.10 7.38
CA MET A 578 -23.39 -25.06 8.49
C MET A 578 -24.53 -26.08 8.62
N ASP A 579 -25.79 -25.66 8.53
CA ASP A 579 -26.96 -26.55 8.67
C ASP A 579 -27.07 -27.56 7.51
N GLU A 580 -26.56 -27.22 6.32
CA GLU A 580 -26.56 -28.08 5.14
C GLU A 580 -25.40 -29.09 5.20
N VAL A 581 -24.22 -28.63 5.63
CA VAL A 581 -22.97 -29.42 5.56
C VAL A 581 -22.74 -30.32 6.78
N ASN A 582 -23.26 -30.00 7.96
CA ASN A 582 -23.01 -30.80 9.17
C ASN A 582 -23.39 -32.29 9.04
N PRO A 583 -24.54 -32.66 8.42
CA PRO A 583 -24.88 -34.05 8.17
C PRO A 583 -23.89 -34.78 7.24
N GLU A 584 -23.12 -34.04 6.42
CA GLU A 584 -22.20 -34.59 5.43
C GLU A 584 -20.87 -35.04 6.05
N PHE A 585 -20.41 -34.43 7.16
CA PHE A 585 -19.11 -34.75 7.78
C PHE A 585 -18.94 -36.25 8.09
N LYS A 586 -20.01 -36.96 8.44
CA LYS A 586 -20.00 -38.42 8.69
C LYS A 586 -19.60 -39.27 7.47
N ASN A 587 -19.78 -38.73 6.27
CA ASN A 587 -19.43 -39.37 5.01
C ASN A 587 -18.22 -38.69 4.32
N THR A 588 -17.51 -37.83 5.05
CA THR A 588 -16.33 -37.10 4.56
C THR A 588 -15.06 -37.87 4.91
N ASP A 589 -14.20 -38.09 3.91
CA ASP A 589 -12.92 -38.77 4.11
C ASP A 589 -11.90 -37.87 4.82
N VAL A 590 -11.82 -36.60 4.41
CA VAL A 590 -10.90 -35.61 4.98
C VAL A 590 -11.60 -34.27 5.17
N ALA A 591 -11.60 -33.74 6.40
CA ALA A 591 -11.95 -32.35 6.69
C ALA A 591 -10.67 -31.51 6.84
N ILE A 592 -10.53 -30.45 6.04
CA ILE A 592 -9.38 -29.52 6.10
C ILE A 592 -9.82 -28.23 6.77
N ILE A 593 -9.28 -27.93 7.94
CA ILE A 593 -9.59 -26.74 8.72
C ILE A 593 -8.50 -25.71 8.43
N ILE A 594 -8.89 -24.50 8.01
CA ILE A 594 -7.94 -23.46 7.61
C ILE A 594 -8.16 -22.22 8.48
N GLY A 595 -7.39 -22.12 9.57
CA GLY A 595 -7.46 -20.98 10.46
C GLY A 595 -8.78 -20.85 11.22
N ALA A 596 -9.46 -21.97 11.52
CA ALA A 596 -10.71 -22.00 12.26
C ALA A 596 -10.52 -22.70 13.61
N ASN A 597 -10.90 -22.04 14.71
CA ASN A 597 -10.80 -22.60 16.07
C ASN A 597 -12.17 -22.66 16.73
N ASP A 598 -12.75 -21.53 17.12
CA ASP A 598 -13.99 -21.52 17.92
C ASP A 598 -15.18 -22.19 17.20
N VAL A 599 -15.30 -21.99 15.88
CA VAL A 599 -16.41 -22.50 15.05
C VAL A 599 -16.38 -24.01 14.81
N ILE A 600 -15.31 -24.69 15.19
CA ILE A 600 -15.15 -26.15 15.13
C ILE A 600 -14.97 -26.77 16.51
N ASN A 601 -14.96 -25.97 17.59
CA ASN A 601 -14.48 -26.40 18.90
C ASN A 601 -15.54 -27.27 19.61
N PRO A 602 -15.29 -28.59 19.83
CA PRO A 602 -16.26 -29.48 20.48
C PRO A 602 -16.59 -29.10 21.93
N ALA A 603 -15.76 -28.26 22.58
CA ALA A 603 -16.06 -27.73 23.90
C ALA A 603 -17.38 -26.94 23.93
N ALA A 604 -17.86 -26.42 22.80
CA ALA A 604 -19.17 -25.79 22.68
C ALA A 604 -20.33 -26.72 23.10
N ASN A 605 -20.16 -28.05 22.95
CA ASN A 605 -21.19 -29.03 23.32
C ASN A 605 -21.09 -29.53 24.76
N THR A 606 -19.92 -29.39 25.40
CA THR A 606 -19.58 -30.13 26.63
C THR A 606 -19.12 -29.25 27.79
N ALA A 607 -18.52 -28.08 27.52
CA ALA A 607 -17.92 -27.21 28.53
C ALA A 607 -18.92 -26.16 29.06
N GLU A 608 -19.80 -26.57 29.96
CA GLU A 608 -20.78 -25.70 30.63
C GLU A 608 -20.12 -24.46 31.26
N GLY A 609 -20.68 -23.27 30.97
CA GLY A 609 -20.21 -22.00 31.54
C GLY A 609 -19.13 -21.28 30.71
N THR A 610 -18.70 -21.84 29.57
CA THR A 610 -17.80 -21.16 28.63
C THR A 610 -18.56 -20.27 27.63
N PRO A 611 -17.93 -19.24 27.04
CA PRO A 611 -18.58 -18.35 26.06
C PRO A 611 -19.12 -19.04 24.80
N ILE A 612 -18.60 -20.22 24.47
CA ILE A 612 -19.04 -21.02 23.31
C ILE A 612 -20.04 -22.13 23.69
N TYR A 613 -20.36 -22.31 24.98
CA TYR A 613 -21.29 -23.37 25.38
C TYR A 613 -22.69 -23.14 24.79
N GLY A 614 -23.16 -24.10 24.01
CA GLY A 614 -24.42 -24.03 23.27
C GLY A 614 -24.33 -23.25 21.94
N MET A 615 -23.14 -22.80 21.54
CA MET A 615 -22.91 -22.26 20.20
C MET A 615 -22.97 -23.40 19.18
N PRO A 616 -23.75 -23.28 18.09
CA PRO A 616 -23.64 -24.20 16.96
C PRO A 616 -22.19 -24.21 16.45
N ILE A 617 -21.68 -25.38 16.07
CA ILE A 617 -20.34 -25.55 15.50
C ILE A 617 -20.42 -26.43 14.26
N LEU A 618 -19.34 -26.42 13.46
CA LEU A 618 -19.14 -27.42 12.41
C LEU A 618 -18.64 -28.72 13.04
N ASP A 619 -19.35 -29.83 12.78
CA ASP A 619 -19.08 -31.14 13.38
C ASP A 619 -17.90 -31.86 12.69
N VAL A 620 -16.77 -31.17 12.55
CA VAL A 620 -15.57 -31.67 11.81
C VAL A 620 -14.98 -32.95 12.40
N GLU A 621 -15.24 -33.22 13.67
CA GLU A 621 -14.80 -34.44 14.38
C GLU A 621 -15.46 -35.73 13.83
N ASP A 622 -16.61 -35.60 13.17
CA ASP A 622 -17.32 -36.71 12.54
C ASP A 622 -16.65 -37.18 11.24
N ALA A 623 -15.75 -36.39 10.64
CA ALA A 623 -14.97 -36.78 9.46
C ALA A 623 -13.97 -37.90 9.77
N LYS A 624 -13.67 -38.75 8.78
CA LYS A 624 -12.77 -39.89 8.96
C LYS A 624 -11.36 -39.45 9.38
N HIS A 625 -10.81 -38.46 8.68
CA HIS A 625 -9.57 -37.76 9.02
C HIS A 625 -9.77 -36.24 9.06
N VAL A 626 -9.02 -35.56 9.92
CA VAL A 626 -9.09 -34.11 10.11
C VAL A 626 -7.68 -33.52 9.98
N ILE A 627 -7.50 -32.58 9.07
CA ILE A 627 -6.24 -31.84 8.91
C ILE A 627 -6.48 -30.41 9.39
N ILE A 628 -5.71 -29.94 10.36
CA ILE A 628 -5.90 -28.63 10.98
C ILE A 628 -4.71 -27.74 10.67
N CYS A 629 -4.94 -26.71 9.87
CA CYS A 629 -3.97 -25.68 9.49
C CYS A 629 -4.23 -24.41 10.32
N ASN A 630 -3.75 -24.39 11.55
CA ASN A 630 -3.94 -23.27 12.47
C ASN A 630 -2.59 -22.74 12.96
N PHE A 631 -2.54 -21.47 13.34
CA PHE A 631 -1.29 -20.83 13.72
C PHE A 631 -0.60 -21.49 14.92
N ASP A 632 -1.38 -21.81 15.96
CA ASP A 632 -0.92 -22.39 17.21
C ASP A 632 -2.02 -23.28 17.82
N LYS A 633 -1.74 -23.84 19.01
CA LYS A 633 -2.73 -24.59 19.81
C LYS A 633 -3.51 -23.69 20.78
N LEU A 634 -3.29 -22.38 20.78
CA LEU A 634 -3.90 -21.47 21.74
C LEU A 634 -5.41 -21.36 21.49
N PRO A 635 -6.18 -21.00 22.52
CA PRO A 635 -7.60 -20.71 22.37
C PRO A 635 -7.90 -19.68 21.29
N GLY A 636 -9.05 -19.85 20.62
CA GLY A 636 -9.58 -18.84 19.71
C GLY A 636 -10.06 -17.58 20.43
N TYR A 637 -10.87 -16.79 19.74
CA TYR A 637 -11.43 -15.55 20.27
C TYR A 637 -12.24 -15.76 21.57
N ALA A 638 -12.84 -16.94 21.74
CA ALA A 638 -13.60 -17.28 22.93
C ALA A 638 -12.75 -17.57 24.18
N GLY A 639 -11.42 -17.73 24.04
CA GLY A 639 -10.55 -18.06 25.16
C GLY A 639 -10.77 -19.46 25.74
N VAL A 640 -11.33 -20.38 24.95
CA VAL A 640 -11.58 -21.78 25.33
C VAL A 640 -10.64 -22.71 24.56
N ASP A 641 -9.96 -23.60 25.28
CA ASP A 641 -9.09 -24.63 24.68
C ASP A 641 -9.91 -25.52 23.73
N ASN A 642 -9.27 -26.00 22.66
CA ASN A 642 -9.93 -26.85 21.68
C ASN A 642 -9.53 -28.32 21.91
N PRO A 643 -10.48 -29.21 22.30
CA PRO A 643 -10.21 -30.64 22.50
C PRO A 643 -9.64 -31.35 21.27
N LEU A 644 -9.80 -30.79 20.06
CA LEU A 644 -9.19 -31.34 18.84
C LEU A 644 -7.66 -31.24 18.84
N TYR A 645 -7.06 -30.41 19.70
CA TYR A 645 -5.61 -30.19 19.76
C TYR A 645 -4.91 -31.04 20.83
N GLU A 646 -5.68 -31.82 21.59
CA GLU A 646 -5.16 -32.71 22.63
C GLU A 646 -4.21 -33.77 22.03
N GLU A 647 -3.11 -34.01 22.73
CA GLU A 647 -2.09 -34.97 22.32
C GLU A 647 -2.62 -36.41 22.43
N GLY A 648 -2.36 -37.24 21.41
CA GLY A 648 -2.77 -38.65 21.38
C GLY A 648 -3.85 -39.01 20.34
N ARG A 649 -4.30 -38.04 19.52
CA ARG A 649 -5.27 -38.25 18.42
C ARG A 649 -4.64 -38.25 17.03
N THR A 650 -3.34 -38.51 16.94
CA THR A 650 -2.55 -38.39 15.70
C THR A 650 -2.91 -39.41 14.64
N ASP A 651 -3.69 -40.44 14.97
CA ASP A 651 -4.25 -41.44 14.05
C ASP A 651 -5.40 -40.89 13.20
N ARG A 652 -6.10 -39.85 13.68
CA ARG A 652 -7.24 -39.21 13.00
C ARG A 652 -7.06 -37.72 12.75
N ILE A 653 -6.24 -37.03 13.54
CA ILE A 653 -6.02 -35.59 13.46
C ILE A 653 -4.57 -35.30 13.11
N ALA A 654 -4.35 -34.63 11.99
CA ALA A 654 -3.06 -34.06 11.61
C ALA A 654 -3.08 -32.56 11.93
N LEU A 655 -2.36 -32.17 12.99
CA LEU A 655 -2.26 -30.78 13.41
C LEU A 655 -1.02 -30.15 12.78
N MET A 656 -1.23 -29.20 11.87
CA MET A 656 -0.21 -28.45 11.16
C MET A 656 -0.21 -27.01 11.68
N LEU A 657 0.80 -26.70 12.49
CA LEU A 657 0.95 -25.40 13.12
C LEU A 657 1.72 -24.43 12.23
N GLY A 658 1.34 -23.15 12.25
CA GLY A 658 1.98 -22.08 11.47
C GLY A 658 1.01 -21.29 10.62
N ASP A 659 1.55 -20.39 9.79
CA ASP A 659 0.73 -19.57 8.90
C ASP A 659 -0.16 -20.46 8.01
N ALA A 660 -1.44 -20.10 7.87
CA ALA A 660 -2.41 -20.94 7.18
C ALA A 660 -2.03 -21.14 5.69
N LYS A 661 -1.35 -20.15 5.08
CA LYS A 661 -0.87 -20.25 3.70
C LYS A 661 0.32 -21.20 3.61
N GLU A 662 1.31 -21.07 4.50
CA GLU A 662 2.49 -21.94 4.55
C GLU A 662 2.10 -23.41 4.78
N THR A 663 1.19 -23.66 5.72
CA THR A 663 0.70 -25.02 6.04
C THR A 663 -0.13 -25.61 4.89
N LEU A 664 -0.93 -24.80 4.18
CA LEU A 664 -1.61 -25.22 2.96
C LEU A 664 -0.63 -25.54 1.83
N ASP A 665 0.41 -24.72 1.63
CA ASP A 665 1.44 -24.95 0.62
C ASP A 665 2.20 -26.25 0.92
N ALA A 666 2.49 -26.52 2.20
CA ALA A 666 3.11 -27.75 2.66
C ALA A 666 2.22 -28.99 2.40
N ILE A 667 0.92 -28.90 2.70
CA ILE A 667 -0.05 -29.97 2.41
C ILE A 667 -0.17 -30.21 0.91
N THR A 668 -0.26 -29.15 0.12
CA THR A 668 -0.36 -29.23 -1.35
C THR A 668 0.88 -29.90 -1.92
N LYS A 669 2.07 -29.53 -1.43
CA LYS A 669 3.34 -30.18 -1.78
C LYS A 669 3.37 -31.65 -1.35
N ALA A 670 2.91 -31.98 -0.15
CA ALA A 670 2.84 -33.35 0.33
C ALA A 670 1.87 -34.19 -0.52
N PHE A 671 0.69 -33.65 -0.84
CA PHE A 671 -0.29 -34.27 -1.75
C PHE A 671 0.34 -34.58 -3.11
N ARG A 672 1.01 -33.59 -3.73
CA ARG A 672 1.76 -33.78 -4.99
C ARG A 672 2.84 -34.85 -4.88
N THR A 673 3.54 -34.93 -3.75
CA THR A 673 4.59 -35.93 -3.51
C THR A 673 4.01 -37.34 -3.37
N CYS A 674 2.86 -37.46 -2.69
CA CYS A 674 2.13 -38.71 -2.53
C CYS A 674 1.48 -39.22 -3.84
N LYS A 675 1.35 -38.38 -4.89
CA LYS A 675 0.87 -38.80 -6.22
C LYS A 675 1.81 -39.78 -6.94
N VAL A 676 3.07 -39.96 -6.51
CA VAL A 676 4.02 -40.86 -7.21
C VAL A 676 3.75 -42.33 -6.89
N GLN A 677 2.81 -42.93 -7.64
CA GLN A 677 3.02 -44.20 -8.35
C GLN A 677 1.95 -44.34 -9.45
N PRO A 678 2.27 -44.01 -10.71
CA PRO A 678 1.68 -44.67 -11.85
C PRO A 678 2.53 -45.89 -12.18
N THR A 679 1.91 -47.05 -12.08
CA THR A 679 2.36 -48.29 -12.73
C THR A 679 2.69 -48.02 -14.19
N VAL A 680 3.84 -48.55 -14.62
CA VAL A 680 4.29 -48.59 -16.02
C VAL A 680 3.23 -49.28 -16.88
N GLU A 681 2.52 -48.52 -17.71
CA GLU A 681 1.97 -48.95 -18.99
C GLU A 681 1.68 -47.69 -19.82
N GLY A 682 2.41 -47.51 -20.93
CA GLY A 682 2.73 -46.20 -21.49
C GLY A 682 1.62 -45.47 -22.28
N ALA A 683 1.68 -44.13 -22.26
CA ALA A 683 1.26 -43.23 -23.33
C ALA A 683 1.66 -41.76 -23.00
N THR A 684 2.24 -41.06 -23.99
CA THR A 684 2.35 -39.59 -24.18
C THR A 684 3.01 -38.71 -23.08
N ALA A 685 4.10 -38.01 -23.44
CA ALA A 685 4.73 -36.99 -22.61
C ALA A 685 3.76 -35.82 -22.34
N SER A 686 3.78 -35.27 -21.12
CA SER A 686 2.95 -34.10 -20.75
C SER A 686 3.25 -32.87 -21.64
N PRO A 687 2.30 -31.93 -21.81
CA PRO A 687 2.52 -30.71 -22.58
C PRO A 687 3.76 -29.91 -22.14
N GLU A 688 4.05 -29.87 -20.84
CA GLU A 688 5.22 -29.22 -20.25
C GLU A 688 6.52 -29.92 -20.66
N GLN A 689 6.56 -31.26 -20.57
CA GLN A 689 7.71 -32.06 -21.00
C GLN A 689 7.94 -31.96 -22.51
N LYS A 690 6.86 -31.90 -23.28
CA LYS A 690 6.90 -31.72 -24.73
C LYS A 690 7.44 -30.35 -25.10
N GLY A 691 6.88 -29.30 -24.50
CA GLY A 691 7.31 -27.92 -24.67
C GLY A 691 8.75 -27.69 -24.24
N GLY A 692 9.18 -28.28 -23.12
CA GLY A 692 10.56 -28.22 -22.64
C GLY A 692 11.56 -28.80 -23.64
N ARG A 693 11.23 -29.95 -24.25
CA ARG A 693 12.06 -30.57 -25.30
C ARG A 693 12.11 -29.75 -26.59
N TRP A 694 10.97 -29.24 -27.06
CA TRP A 694 10.93 -28.36 -28.23
C TRP A 694 11.77 -27.11 -28.00
N LEU A 695 11.68 -26.52 -26.82
CA LEU A 695 12.46 -25.35 -26.44
C LEU A 695 13.96 -25.67 -26.33
N ALA A 696 14.33 -26.88 -25.88
CA ALA A 696 15.72 -27.36 -25.85
C ALA A 696 16.31 -27.50 -27.26
N ASP A 697 15.54 -28.03 -28.21
CA ASP A 697 15.98 -28.24 -29.60
C ASP A 697 15.93 -26.97 -30.47
N ALA A 698 15.24 -25.91 -30.03
CA ALA A 698 15.05 -24.67 -30.79
C ALA A 698 16.34 -23.85 -30.95
N ALA A 699 16.56 -23.29 -32.13
CA ALA A 699 17.56 -22.25 -32.37
C ALA A 699 16.94 -20.84 -32.40
N ARG A 700 15.71 -20.71 -32.91
CA ARG A 700 14.96 -19.45 -33.00
C ARG A 700 13.67 -19.52 -32.20
N VAL A 701 13.49 -18.58 -31.28
CA VAL A 701 12.34 -18.51 -30.37
C VAL A 701 11.68 -17.13 -30.46
N ILE A 702 10.37 -17.10 -30.71
CA ILE A 702 9.57 -15.88 -30.64
C ILE A 702 8.67 -15.94 -29.42
N ILE A 703 8.71 -14.91 -28.58
CA ILE A 703 7.86 -14.78 -27.39
C ILE A 703 6.74 -13.77 -27.69
N VAL A 704 5.50 -14.19 -27.46
CA VAL A 704 4.29 -13.39 -27.64
C VAL A 704 3.69 -13.05 -26.27
N PRO A 705 3.95 -11.86 -25.73
CA PRO A 705 3.36 -11.42 -24.47
C PRO A 705 1.91 -10.97 -24.65
N GLY A 706 1.04 -11.38 -23.74
CA GLY A 706 -0.37 -11.01 -23.72
C GLY A 706 -0.83 -10.45 -22.37
N TYR A 707 -2.13 -10.19 -22.26
CA TYR A 707 -2.70 -9.61 -21.05
C TYR A 707 -2.62 -10.54 -19.83
N GLY A 708 -2.66 -11.86 -20.03
CA GLY A 708 -2.48 -12.84 -18.95
C GLY A 708 -1.09 -12.76 -18.31
N MET A 709 -0.03 -12.42 -19.06
CA MET A 709 1.29 -12.12 -18.49
C MET A 709 1.26 -10.94 -17.51
N ALA A 710 0.46 -9.91 -17.83
CA ALA A 710 0.32 -8.73 -16.98
C ALA A 710 -0.48 -9.04 -15.71
N LEU A 711 -1.51 -9.88 -15.80
CA LEU A 711 -2.32 -10.33 -14.67
C LEU A 711 -1.50 -11.15 -13.67
N SER A 712 -0.68 -12.07 -14.17
CA SER A 712 0.17 -12.94 -13.35
C SER A 712 1.48 -12.31 -12.88
N GLN A 713 1.77 -11.08 -13.34
CA GLN A 713 3.06 -10.40 -13.13
C GLN A 713 4.26 -11.25 -13.59
N ALA A 714 4.14 -11.92 -14.74
CA ALA A 714 5.15 -12.83 -15.26
C ALA A 714 6.33 -12.15 -15.98
N GLN A 715 6.33 -10.81 -16.14
CA GLN A 715 7.35 -10.08 -16.92
C GLN A 715 8.80 -10.37 -16.47
N SER A 716 9.05 -10.52 -15.16
CA SER A 716 10.38 -10.88 -14.66
C SER A 716 10.78 -12.30 -15.05
N THR A 717 9.84 -13.24 -15.02
CA THR A 717 10.05 -14.65 -15.43
C THR A 717 10.32 -14.74 -16.94
N VAL A 718 9.63 -13.92 -17.74
CA VAL A 718 9.86 -13.79 -19.18
C VAL A 718 11.25 -13.25 -19.48
N LYS A 719 11.71 -12.21 -18.75
CA LYS A 719 13.09 -11.71 -18.86
C LYS A 719 14.11 -12.80 -18.52
N SER A 720 13.89 -13.54 -17.42
CA SER A 720 14.77 -14.63 -17.01
C SER A 720 14.87 -15.72 -18.08
N LEU A 721 13.74 -16.13 -18.67
CA LEU A 721 13.73 -17.10 -19.75
C LEU A 721 14.50 -16.60 -20.98
N MET A 722 14.27 -15.35 -21.41
CA MET A 722 15.00 -14.74 -22.53
C MET A 722 16.52 -14.79 -22.28
N MET A 723 16.97 -14.36 -21.09
CA MET A 723 18.40 -14.37 -20.75
C MET A 723 18.99 -15.78 -20.76
N GLU A 724 18.25 -16.78 -20.27
CA GLU A 724 18.70 -18.17 -20.22
C GLU A 724 18.82 -18.78 -21.62
N LEU A 725 17.83 -18.53 -22.49
CA LEU A 725 17.86 -18.97 -23.89
C LEU A 725 19.01 -18.33 -24.67
N GLU A 726 19.25 -17.03 -24.48
CA GLU A 726 20.36 -16.31 -25.12
C GLU A 726 21.73 -16.76 -24.62
N GLN A 727 21.84 -17.06 -23.32
CA GLN A 727 23.06 -17.61 -22.75
C GLN A 727 23.41 -18.97 -23.38
N GLN A 728 22.41 -19.73 -23.83
CA GLN A 728 22.60 -20.96 -24.61
C GLN A 728 22.77 -20.73 -26.12
N GLY A 729 22.87 -19.48 -26.56
CA GLY A 729 23.14 -19.12 -27.96
C GLY A 729 21.92 -19.15 -28.88
N LYS A 730 20.70 -19.18 -28.33
CA LYS A 730 19.44 -19.14 -29.09
C LYS A 730 19.09 -17.68 -29.46
N GLU A 731 18.46 -17.49 -30.62
CA GLU A 731 17.92 -16.21 -31.04
C GLU A 731 16.53 -16.00 -30.44
N VAL A 732 16.35 -14.96 -29.62
CA VAL A 732 15.08 -14.63 -28.98
C VAL A 732 14.57 -13.27 -29.43
N LYS A 733 13.33 -13.23 -29.92
CA LYS A 733 12.60 -12.01 -30.31
C LYS A 733 11.25 -11.94 -29.62
N PHE A 734 10.73 -10.73 -29.43
CA PHE A 734 9.39 -10.50 -28.91
C PHE A 734 8.48 -9.99 -30.02
N ALA A 735 7.37 -10.67 -30.24
CA ALA A 735 6.34 -10.24 -31.16
C ALA A 735 5.25 -9.47 -30.41
N ILE A 736 5.19 -8.15 -30.62
CA ILE A 736 4.27 -7.26 -29.92
C ILE A 736 3.08 -6.94 -30.81
N HIS A 737 1.90 -7.36 -30.37
CA HIS A 737 0.65 -6.93 -30.99
C HIS A 737 0.23 -5.55 -30.44
N PRO A 738 -0.16 -4.58 -31.29
CA PRO A 738 -0.44 -3.21 -30.87
C PRO A 738 -1.64 -3.07 -29.91
N VAL A 739 -2.54 -4.07 -29.89
CA VAL A 739 -3.68 -4.13 -28.96
C VAL A 739 -3.55 -5.25 -27.91
N ALA A 740 -2.35 -5.82 -27.72
CA ALA A 740 -2.12 -6.73 -26.59
C ALA A 740 -2.19 -5.96 -25.26
N GLY A 741 -3.16 -6.30 -24.41
CA GLY A 741 -3.37 -5.66 -23.11
C GLY A 741 -4.57 -4.71 -23.07
N ARG A 742 -4.63 -3.84 -22.05
CA ARG A 742 -5.74 -2.87 -21.85
C ARG A 742 -5.52 -1.51 -22.51
N MET A 743 -4.33 -1.25 -23.06
CA MET A 743 -4.00 -0.02 -23.75
C MET A 743 -2.92 -0.28 -24.81
N PRO A 744 -2.86 0.51 -25.91
CA PRO A 744 -1.78 0.40 -26.87
C PRO A 744 -0.40 0.60 -26.23
N GLY A 745 0.56 -0.25 -26.60
CA GLY A 745 1.92 -0.23 -26.06
C GLY A 745 2.06 -0.81 -24.64
N HIS A 746 1.00 -1.42 -24.08
CA HIS A 746 1.03 -1.98 -22.72
C HIS A 746 2.15 -3.02 -22.53
N MET A 747 2.35 -3.92 -23.50
CA MET A 747 3.42 -4.92 -23.42
C MET A 747 4.81 -4.30 -23.46
N ASN A 748 5.02 -3.24 -24.27
CA ASN A 748 6.31 -2.53 -24.32
C ASN A 748 6.67 -1.91 -22.97
N VAL A 749 5.69 -1.38 -22.24
CA VAL A 749 5.91 -0.81 -20.90
C VAL A 749 6.30 -1.90 -19.90
N LEU A 750 5.59 -3.03 -19.88
CA LEU A 750 5.88 -4.13 -18.94
C LEU A 750 7.23 -4.80 -19.21
N LEU A 751 7.58 -4.98 -20.47
CA LEU A 751 8.89 -5.51 -20.85
C LEU A 751 10.01 -4.50 -20.57
N ALA A 752 9.76 -3.19 -20.71
CA ALA A 752 10.71 -2.15 -20.34
C ALA A 752 10.90 -2.01 -18.82
N GLU A 753 9.86 -2.26 -18.01
CA GLU A 753 9.95 -2.27 -16.54
C GLU A 753 10.98 -3.31 -16.04
N VAL A 754 11.14 -4.40 -16.77
CA VAL A 754 12.12 -5.43 -16.51
C VAL A 754 13.32 -5.36 -17.46
N ASP A 755 13.63 -4.21 -18.05
CA ASP A 755 14.80 -3.98 -18.91
C ASP A 755 14.98 -4.99 -20.08
N VAL A 756 13.90 -5.45 -20.72
CA VAL A 756 14.05 -6.17 -22.00
C VAL A 756 14.50 -5.17 -23.07
N PRO A 757 15.56 -5.46 -23.84
CA PRO A 757 16.08 -4.54 -24.86
C PRO A 757 15.04 -4.19 -25.93
N TYR A 758 14.89 -2.90 -26.23
CA TYR A 758 13.92 -2.41 -27.23
C TYR A 758 14.16 -2.94 -28.64
N ASP A 759 15.41 -3.24 -29.00
CA ASP A 759 15.78 -3.83 -30.29
C ASP A 759 15.29 -5.27 -30.47
N LYS A 760 14.80 -5.90 -29.40
CA LYS A 760 14.17 -7.23 -29.42
C LYS A 760 12.65 -7.18 -29.53
N LEU A 761 12.05 -5.99 -29.40
CA LEU A 761 10.61 -5.80 -29.48
C LEU A 761 10.24 -5.46 -30.93
N TYR A 762 9.60 -6.40 -31.62
CA TYR A 762 9.16 -6.23 -33.00
C TYR A 762 7.65 -6.05 -33.04
N GLU A 763 7.20 -5.10 -33.86
CA GLU A 763 5.79 -4.91 -34.14
C GLU A 763 5.27 -6.04 -35.05
N MET A 764 3.98 -6.37 -34.92
CA MET A 764 3.32 -7.45 -35.67
C MET A 764 3.64 -7.48 -37.18
N GLN A 765 3.69 -6.32 -37.86
CA GLN A 765 3.95 -6.26 -39.31
C GLN A 765 5.37 -6.70 -39.69
N ASP A 766 6.34 -6.47 -38.81
CA ASP A 766 7.74 -6.78 -39.05
C ASP A 766 8.05 -8.24 -38.67
N ILE A 767 7.36 -8.78 -37.67
CA ILE A 767 7.64 -10.10 -37.09
C ILE A 767 6.81 -11.22 -37.70
N ASN A 768 5.60 -10.96 -38.23
CA ASN A 768 4.75 -12.02 -38.79
C ASN A 768 5.45 -12.87 -39.88
N PRO A 769 6.20 -12.29 -40.85
CA PRO A 769 6.91 -13.09 -41.84
C PRO A 769 7.98 -14.03 -41.27
N GLU A 770 8.41 -13.82 -40.02
CA GLU A 770 9.43 -14.64 -39.37
C GLU A 770 8.85 -15.89 -38.67
N PHE A 771 7.52 -15.99 -38.46
CA PHE A 771 6.93 -17.16 -37.82
C PHE A 771 7.18 -18.45 -38.62
N GLU A 772 7.15 -18.41 -39.96
CA GLU A 772 7.46 -19.57 -40.81
C GLU A 772 8.87 -20.14 -40.60
N GLU A 773 9.83 -19.30 -40.17
CA GLU A 773 11.22 -19.70 -39.91
C GLU A 773 11.52 -19.91 -38.41
N THR A 774 10.50 -19.83 -37.55
CA THR A 774 10.63 -19.92 -36.09
C THR A 774 10.47 -21.36 -35.61
N ASP A 775 11.41 -21.83 -34.79
CA ASP A 775 11.36 -23.19 -34.25
C ASP A 775 10.29 -23.34 -33.16
N VAL A 776 10.18 -22.35 -32.27
CA VAL A 776 9.22 -22.34 -31.17
C VAL A 776 8.64 -20.94 -30.96
N ALA A 777 7.31 -20.82 -31.01
CA ALA A 777 6.57 -19.64 -30.55
C ALA A 777 6.02 -19.86 -29.14
N ILE A 778 6.36 -19.00 -28.19
CA ILE A 778 5.88 -19.08 -26.80
C ILE A 778 4.87 -17.97 -26.55
N ILE A 779 3.61 -18.34 -26.31
CA ILE A 779 2.50 -17.43 -26.07
C ILE A 779 2.27 -17.35 -24.57
N ILE A 780 2.28 -16.13 -24.02
CA ILE A 780 2.19 -15.91 -22.56
C ILE A 780 0.98 -15.04 -22.27
N GLY A 781 -0.16 -15.69 -22.03
CA GLY A 781 -1.42 -15.03 -21.70
C GLY A 781 -2.02 -14.20 -22.82
N ALA A 782 -1.80 -14.59 -24.09
CA ALA A 782 -2.40 -13.96 -25.26
C ALA A 782 -3.43 -14.91 -25.89
N ASN A 783 -4.66 -14.40 -26.11
CA ASN A 783 -5.74 -15.17 -26.74
C ASN A 783 -6.23 -14.46 -28.02
N ASP A 784 -6.94 -13.33 -27.91
CA ASP A 784 -7.57 -12.69 -29.08
C ASP A 784 -6.56 -12.28 -30.17
N VAL A 785 -5.37 -11.82 -29.77
CA VAL A 785 -4.33 -11.30 -30.69
C VAL A 785 -3.58 -12.37 -31.47
N ILE A 786 -3.81 -13.65 -31.16
CA ILE A 786 -3.25 -14.81 -31.87
C ILE A 786 -4.35 -15.68 -32.48
N ASN A 787 -5.62 -15.29 -32.37
CA ASN A 787 -6.74 -16.18 -32.65
C ASN A 787 -7.03 -16.28 -34.17
N PRO A 788 -6.81 -17.44 -34.83
CA PRO A 788 -7.02 -17.60 -36.27
C PRO A 788 -8.49 -17.42 -36.71
N ALA A 789 -9.45 -17.47 -35.79
CA ALA A 789 -10.85 -17.15 -36.08
C ALA A 789 -11.01 -15.72 -36.63
N ALA A 790 -10.06 -14.80 -36.37
CA ALA A 790 -10.03 -13.49 -37.00
C ALA A 790 -9.99 -13.54 -38.53
N ASN A 791 -9.41 -14.60 -39.11
CA ASN A 791 -9.29 -14.77 -40.57
C ASN A 791 -10.49 -15.51 -41.20
N THR A 792 -11.24 -16.28 -40.41
CA THR A 792 -12.18 -17.28 -40.93
C THR A 792 -13.62 -17.15 -40.41
N ALA A 793 -13.83 -16.59 -39.21
CA ALA A 793 -15.12 -16.56 -38.54
C ALA A 793 -15.90 -15.26 -38.83
N GLU A 794 -16.55 -15.21 -40.00
CA GLU A 794 -17.39 -14.08 -40.44
C GLU A 794 -18.44 -13.68 -39.39
N GLY A 795 -18.52 -12.38 -39.08
CA GLY A 795 -19.52 -11.82 -38.17
C GLY A 795 -19.12 -11.79 -36.69
N THR A 796 -17.93 -12.28 -36.35
CA THR A 796 -17.37 -12.15 -34.99
C THR A 796 -16.68 -10.79 -34.77
N PRO A 797 -16.53 -10.32 -33.51
CA PRO A 797 -15.86 -9.05 -33.22
C PRO A 797 -14.40 -8.95 -33.66
N ILE A 798 -13.73 -10.09 -33.87
CA ILE A 798 -12.33 -10.17 -34.33
C ILE A 798 -12.20 -10.45 -35.82
N TYR A 799 -13.30 -10.65 -36.56
CA TYR A 799 -13.21 -10.92 -37.99
C TYR A 799 -12.59 -9.75 -38.75
N GLY A 800 -11.48 -10.00 -39.45
CA GLY A 800 -10.68 -9.00 -40.14
C GLY A 800 -9.73 -8.21 -39.23
N MET A 801 -9.62 -8.57 -37.94
CA MET A 801 -8.60 -8.04 -37.05
C MET A 801 -7.24 -8.64 -37.44
N PRO A 802 -6.19 -7.82 -37.65
CA PRO A 802 -4.84 -8.35 -37.78
C PRO A 802 -4.46 -9.14 -36.51
N ILE A 803 -3.76 -10.26 -36.68
CA ILE A 803 -3.28 -11.10 -35.58
C ILE A 803 -1.80 -11.43 -35.79
N LEU A 804 -1.16 -11.95 -34.75
CA LEU A 804 0.15 -12.60 -34.87
C LEU A 804 -0.05 -14.02 -35.42
N ASP A 805 0.63 -14.33 -36.51
CA ASP A 805 0.50 -15.60 -37.25
C ASP A 805 1.30 -16.74 -36.55
N VAL A 806 1.04 -16.93 -35.26
CA VAL A 806 1.80 -17.88 -34.42
C VAL A 806 1.63 -19.33 -34.85
N GLU A 807 0.56 -19.64 -35.59
CA GLU A 807 0.28 -20.98 -36.10
C GLU A 807 1.31 -21.45 -37.15
N ASP A 808 1.98 -20.51 -37.81
CA ASP A 808 3.01 -20.77 -38.84
C ASP A 808 4.37 -21.20 -38.24
N ALA A 809 4.57 -21.00 -36.93
CA ALA A 809 5.78 -21.47 -36.23
C ALA A 809 5.81 -23.00 -36.15
N LYS A 810 7.01 -23.60 -36.22
CA LYS A 810 7.18 -25.06 -36.24
C LYS A 810 6.60 -25.78 -35.03
N HIS A 811 6.66 -25.16 -33.86
CA HIS A 811 5.99 -25.60 -32.63
C HIS A 811 5.45 -24.40 -31.87
N VAL A 812 4.30 -24.55 -31.22
CA VAL A 812 3.65 -23.47 -30.46
C VAL A 812 3.45 -23.93 -29.01
N ILE A 813 3.90 -23.11 -28.06
CA ILE A 813 3.71 -23.36 -26.63
C ILE A 813 2.82 -22.25 -26.08
N ILE A 814 1.65 -22.61 -25.57
CA ILE A 814 0.65 -21.65 -25.10
C ILE A 814 0.51 -21.77 -23.59
N CYS A 815 0.94 -20.73 -22.87
CA CYS A 815 0.74 -20.56 -21.44
C CYS A 815 -0.47 -19.64 -21.23
N ASN A 816 -1.66 -20.21 -21.02
CA ASN A 816 -2.89 -19.43 -20.86
C ASN A 816 -3.75 -19.96 -19.70
N PHE A 817 -4.62 -19.14 -19.12
CA PHE A 817 -5.35 -19.52 -17.91
C PHE A 817 -6.31 -20.69 -18.12
N ASP A 818 -7.08 -20.63 -19.21
CA ASP A 818 -8.07 -21.63 -19.59
C ASP A 818 -8.22 -21.68 -21.12
N LYS A 819 -9.16 -22.52 -21.59
CA LYS A 819 -9.55 -22.60 -23.01
C LYS A 819 -10.69 -21.64 -23.37
N LEU A 820 -11.17 -20.82 -22.44
CA LEU A 820 -12.32 -19.96 -22.66
C LEU A 820 -11.94 -18.83 -23.63
N PRO A 821 -12.95 -18.26 -24.32
CA PRO A 821 -12.77 -17.07 -25.13
C PRO A 821 -12.05 -15.93 -24.41
N GLY A 822 -11.24 -15.19 -25.16
CA GLY A 822 -10.65 -13.95 -24.70
C GLY A 822 -11.68 -12.82 -24.54
N TYR A 823 -11.21 -11.59 -24.51
CA TYR A 823 -12.04 -10.41 -24.35
C TYR A 823 -13.09 -10.27 -25.46
N ALA A 824 -12.79 -10.79 -26.66
CA ALA A 824 -13.70 -10.75 -27.79
C ALA A 824 -14.88 -11.73 -27.69
N GLY A 825 -14.85 -12.69 -26.76
CA GLY A 825 -15.90 -13.70 -26.63
C GLY A 825 -15.96 -14.69 -27.81
N VAL A 826 -14.84 -14.89 -28.51
CA VAL A 826 -14.69 -15.84 -29.62
C VAL A 826 -13.76 -16.97 -29.21
N ASP A 827 -14.18 -18.22 -29.45
CA ASP A 827 -13.34 -19.40 -29.21
C ASP A 827 -12.07 -19.35 -30.07
N ASN A 828 -10.98 -19.92 -29.56
CA ASN A 828 -9.70 -19.93 -30.25
C ASN A 828 -9.46 -21.31 -30.88
N PRO A 829 -9.43 -21.45 -32.22
CA PRO A 829 -9.15 -22.72 -32.90
C PRO A 829 -7.85 -23.40 -32.46
N LEU A 830 -6.86 -22.64 -32.00
CA LEU A 830 -5.59 -23.19 -31.50
C LEU A 830 -5.74 -24.04 -30.23
N TYR A 831 -6.89 -23.98 -29.55
CA TYR A 831 -7.17 -24.73 -28.32
C TYR A 831 -7.97 -26.01 -28.57
N GLU A 832 -8.40 -26.23 -29.82
CA GLU A 832 -9.14 -27.42 -30.22
C GLU A 832 -8.28 -28.69 -30.14
N GLU A 833 -8.94 -29.81 -29.86
CA GLU A 833 -8.29 -31.12 -29.82
C GLU A 833 -7.87 -31.55 -31.24
N GLY A 834 -6.67 -32.11 -31.37
CA GLY A 834 -6.10 -32.54 -32.67
C GLY A 834 -4.87 -31.76 -33.12
N HIS A 835 -4.50 -30.69 -32.41
CA HIS A 835 -3.26 -29.94 -32.64
C HIS A 835 -2.09 -30.37 -31.75
N GLU A 836 -2.23 -31.45 -30.98
CA GLU A 836 -1.27 -31.84 -29.94
C GLU A 836 0.15 -32.04 -30.48
N ASP A 837 0.32 -32.51 -31.72
CA ASP A 837 1.63 -32.68 -32.38
C ASP A 837 2.37 -31.39 -32.68
N HIS A 838 1.65 -30.26 -32.71
CA HIS A 838 2.15 -28.93 -33.07
C HIS A 838 2.09 -27.94 -31.90
N ILE A 839 1.10 -28.09 -31.02
CA ILE A 839 0.75 -27.16 -29.95
C ILE A 839 0.85 -27.86 -28.59
N ALA A 840 1.64 -27.28 -27.69
CA ALA A 840 1.67 -27.62 -26.27
C ALA A 840 0.86 -26.58 -25.49
N LEU A 841 -0.31 -26.96 -25.04
CA LEU A 841 -1.22 -26.08 -24.30
C LEU A 841 -1.06 -26.31 -22.79
N LEU A 842 -0.49 -25.31 -22.10
CA LEU A 842 -0.28 -25.29 -20.66
C LEU A 842 -1.33 -24.37 -20.04
N LEU A 843 -2.25 -24.97 -19.26
CA LEU A 843 -3.37 -24.27 -18.65
C LEU A 843 -3.07 -23.87 -17.20
N GLY A 844 -3.44 -22.64 -16.82
CA GLY A 844 -3.27 -22.10 -15.47
C GLY A 844 -2.61 -20.72 -15.47
N ASP A 845 -2.26 -20.22 -14.29
CA ASP A 845 -1.60 -18.90 -14.18
C ASP A 845 -0.36 -18.83 -15.09
N ALA A 846 -0.25 -17.75 -15.87
CA ALA A 846 0.79 -17.64 -16.89
C ALA A 846 2.21 -17.62 -16.30
N LYS A 847 2.38 -17.21 -15.03
CA LYS A 847 3.68 -17.27 -14.34
C LYS A 847 4.00 -18.69 -13.88
N GLU A 848 3.00 -19.43 -13.40
CA GLU A 848 3.16 -20.82 -12.96
C GLU A 848 3.45 -21.78 -14.13
N THR A 849 2.66 -21.68 -15.20
CA THR A 849 2.81 -22.50 -16.41
C THR A 849 4.13 -22.24 -17.12
N LEU A 850 4.52 -20.96 -17.24
CA LEU A 850 5.85 -20.58 -17.74
C LEU A 850 6.97 -21.11 -16.83
N GLY A 851 6.78 -21.04 -15.50
CA GLY A 851 7.72 -21.60 -14.54
C GLY A 851 7.87 -23.12 -14.65
N ALA A 852 6.77 -23.84 -14.92
CA ALA A 852 6.80 -25.28 -15.18
C ALA A 852 7.55 -25.61 -16.48
N LEU A 853 7.28 -24.86 -17.55
CA LEU A 853 8.00 -24.99 -18.82
C LEU A 853 9.51 -24.77 -18.64
N ILE A 854 9.93 -23.74 -17.88
CA ILE A 854 11.35 -23.47 -17.60
C ILE A 854 11.99 -24.64 -16.82
N ARG A 855 11.28 -25.25 -15.86
CA ARG A 855 11.79 -26.40 -15.12
C ARG A 855 12.03 -27.61 -16.03
N GLU A 856 11.08 -27.90 -16.91
CA GLU A 856 11.22 -29.00 -17.88
C GLU A 856 12.32 -28.73 -18.91
N TYR A 857 12.43 -27.49 -19.38
CA TYR A 857 13.51 -27.06 -20.26
C TYR A 857 14.89 -27.23 -19.60
N ARG A 858 15.04 -26.86 -18.32
CA ARG A 858 16.29 -27.08 -17.56
C ARG A 858 16.60 -28.55 -17.31
N GLY A 859 15.58 -29.42 -17.39
CA GLY A 859 15.72 -30.87 -17.26
C GLY A 859 16.10 -31.59 -18.56
N CYS A 860 16.05 -30.88 -19.69
CA CYS A 860 16.47 -31.37 -21.01
C CYS A 860 17.95 -31.01 -21.27
#